data_AF-A0A915P6Q2-F1
#
_entry.id   AF-A0A915P6Q2-F1
#
_cell.length_a   1.000
_cell.length_b   1.000
_cell.length_c   1.000
_cell.angle_alpha   90.00
_cell.angle_beta   90.00
_cell.angle_gamma   90.00
#
_symmetry.space_group_name_H-M   'P 1'
#
loop_
_entity.id
_entity.type
_entity.pdbx_description
1 polymer ?
#
loop_
_entity_poly.entity_id
_entity_poly.type
_entity_poly.pdbx_seq_one_letter_code
_entity_poly.pdbx_strand_id
1 'polypeptide(L)'
;NEGERQALHSLAQEEFLDDGSSLIPRDRGDASHVSKGNLKFVAGVIQRERLPAFERLLWRACRGNVFLRQAEITEPLSDTMTGLEVQKAVFIIFFQGDQLKSRVKKICEGFRATIYPCPDSPQERREMSIGVMTRIEDLKTVLGQTQDHRHRVLVAAARNVRTWLTKVRKVKAIYHTLNLFNLDVTQKCLIAECWCPVAELDRIQLALKRGSDESGSSVPSILNKMETLEQPPTFHRTNKFTRGFQNIVDSYGIASYREINPAPYTMITFPFLFALMFGDLGHGLIMFLFGLYLVLKEKRLEAARINDEIFQMFFSGRYVIFLMGLFSIYTGFIYNDVFSKSFNIFGTSWGATDEYHDYTSDPEKMLVLPPHIAYVCSVIIGISQMAFGIALSYYNFKHSESYLDINFTFIPQGKYYFLGNYYPGARCAPSLLIGLINMFMMKSRKTGFTIDDDSREPGPNCHLNYWVFSNQFSFPFLLGASLSCYLPSPTSFGNNKNNVYMGVTEFCLLVFALLAIPVMLLVKPLILWRQHKDASRRNLHGTQQTFASTIPPRQRGAQVLDEGFVDVDSLQNYNSVHANLSEDGAEVIHHGGNSTTPTKKDLKEFDLGDTFVYQAIHTIEFALGCISHTASYLRLWALSLAHAQLSDVLWTMVFRMGLLQGGYLGAVLTYFVFLVFATMTVFILVLMEGLSAFLHALRLHWVEFQSKFYAGTGHLFMPFSFITVLEEARIAEETFN
;
A
#
# COMPACT_ATOMS: atom_id res chain seq x y z
N ASN A 1 36.36 39.06 0.59
CA ASN A 1 37.23 40.14 0.10
C ASN A 1 37.64 41.18 1.16
N GLU A 2 37.18 41.11 2.41
CA GLU A 2 37.72 41.95 3.49
C GLU A 2 38.77 41.19 4.33
N GLY A 3 38.61 39.88 4.50
CA GLY A 3 39.58 39.00 5.17
C GLY A 3 40.94 38.89 4.45
N GLU A 4 40.95 38.85 3.11
CA GLU A 4 42.20 38.88 2.31
C GLU A 4 42.96 40.21 2.50
N ARG A 5 42.23 41.32 2.68
CA ARG A 5 42.83 42.64 2.92
C ARG A 5 43.47 42.71 4.31
N GLN A 6 42.81 42.21 5.35
CA GLN A 6 43.33 42.24 6.71
C GLN A 6 44.55 41.33 6.90
N ALA A 7 44.58 40.16 6.26
CA ALA A 7 45.73 39.24 6.33
C ALA A 7 46.98 39.77 5.59
N LEU A 8 46.80 40.45 4.44
CA LEU A 8 47.91 41.11 3.73
C LEU A 8 48.40 42.37 4.45
N HIS A 9 47.51 43.10 5.13
CA HIS A 9 47.89 44.28 5.90
C HIS A 9 48.58 43.92 7.23
N SER A 10 48.18 42.84 7.91
CA SER A 10 48.85 42.38 9.13
C SER A 10 50.28 41.88 8.87
N LEU A 11 50.50 41.18 7.75
CA LEU A 11 51.83 40.76 7.30
C LEU A 11 52.73 41.93 6.88
N ALA A 12 52.15 43.05 6.41
CA ALA A 12 52.91 44.23 6.01
C ALA A 12 53.21 45.17 7.19
N GLN A 13 52.45 45.08 8.28
CA GLN A 13 52.52 46.00 9.42
C GLN A 13 53.41 45.49 10.55
N GLU A 14 53.70 44.19 10.62
CA GLU A 14 54.70 43.62 11.54
C GLU A 14 56.17 43.85 11.12
N GLU A 15 56.46 44.37 9.91
CA GLU A 15 57.84 44.47 9.38
C GLU A 15 58.40 45.90 9.33
N PHE A 16 57.66 46.92 9.77
CA PHE A 16 58.15 48.33 9.75
C PHE A 16 58.56 48.89 11.13
N LEU A 17 58.63 48.05 12.15
CA LEU A 17 59.17 48.40 13.48
C LEU A 17 60.18 47.35 13.95
N ASP A 18 61.23 47.08 13.17
CA ASP A 18 62.52 46.85 13.82
C ASP A 18 63.67 47.24 12.90
N ASP A 19 64.49 48.14 13.41
CA ASP A 19 65.55 48.82 12.71
C ASP A 19 66.77 47.90 12.57
N GLY A 20 67.39 47.93 11.39
CA GLY A 20 68.85 47.90 11.20
C GLY A 20 69.75 47.06 12.13
N SER A 21 69.47 45.79 12.42
CA SER A 21 70.42 44.94 13.16
C SER A 21 70.72 43.60 12.49
N SER A 22 72.01 43.35 12.34
CA SER A 22 72.66 42.22 11.69
C SER A 22 72.32 40.86 12.33
N LEU A 23 71.65 39.98 11.60
CA LEU A 23 71.41 38.57 11.98
C LEU A 23 72.39 37.59 11.30
N ILE A 24 73.70 37.79 11.49
CA ILE A 24 74.71 36.75 11.28
C ILE A 24 75.73 36.86 12.43
N PRO A 25 75.98 35.80 13.22
CA PRO A 25 77.13 35.74 14.11
C PRO A 25 78.40 35.84 13.25
N ARG A 26 79.17 36.91 13.42
CA ARG A 26 80.52 37.05 12.84
C ARG A 26 81.46 36.09 13.60
N ASP A 27 81.54 34.84 13.13
CA ASP A 27 82.74 34.04 13.37
C ASP A 27 83.83 34.46 12.39
N ARG A 28 85.03 34.66 12.93
CA ARG A 28 86.23 35.12 12.21
C ARG A 28 86.79 33.97 11.37
N GLY A 29 86.91 34.18 10.06
CA GLY A 29 87.72 33.35 9.17
C GLY A 29 87.34 33.47 7.70
N ASP A 30 88.28 33.97 6.91
CA ASP A 30 88.35 33.93 5.44
C ASP A 30 87.28 34.64 4.59
N ALA A 31 87.64 35.86 4.19
CA ALA A 31 87.02 36.57 3.08
C ALA A 31 87.37 35.90 1.74
N SER A 32 86.43 35.14 1.19
CA SER A 32 86.37 34.84 -0.25
C SER A 32 84.95 35.08 -0.77
N HIS A 33 84.86 35.92 -1.81
CA HIS A 33 83.72 36.20 -2.70
C HIS A 33 82.32 35.68 -2.29
N VAL A 34 81.53 36.50 -1.60
CA VAL A 34 80.06 36.33 -1.56
C VAL A 34 79.44 37.19 -2.67
N SER A 35 79.12 36.54 -3.79
CA SER A 35 78.22 37.09 -4.80
C SER A 35 76.89 37.46 -4.13
N LYS A 36 76.42 38.71 -4.29
CA LYS A 36 75.07 39.12 -3.91
C LYS A 36 74.06 38.29 -4.72
N GLY A 37 73.59 37.19 -4.16
CA GLY A 37 72.57 36.35 -4.76
C GLY A 37 71.21 37.05 -4.70
N ASN A 38 70.65 37.41 -5.86
CA ASN A 38 69.27 37.92 -5.92
C ASN A 38 68.29 36.79 -5.54
N LEU A 39 67.67 36.93 -4.38
CA LEU A 39 66.62 36.04 -3.88
C LEU A 39 65.35 36.27 -4.71
N LYS A 40 64.78 35.21 -5.30
CA LYS A 40 63.53 35.28 -6.08
C LYS A 40 62.41 34.64 -5.26
N PHE A 41 61.17 35.10 -5.46
CA PHE A 41 60.02 34.52 -4.78
C PHE A 41 58.85 34.23 -5.74
N VAL A 42 57.95 33.37 -5.28
CA VAL A 42 56.68 33.03 -5.94
C VAL A 42 55.57 33.07 -4.90
N ALA A 43 54.49 33.81 -5.18
CA ALA A 43 53.32 33.89 -4.32
C ALA A 43 52.09 33.25 -4.97
N GLY A 44 51.23 32.63 -4.18
CA GLY A 44 50.03 31.98 -4.69
C GLY A 44 49.03 31.62 -3.60
N VAL A 45 47.90 31.06 -4.03
CA VAL A 45 46.81 30.63 -3.16
C VAL A 45 46.52 29.15 -3.40
N ILE A 46 46.36 28.39 -2.31
CA ILE A 46 46.08 26.95 -2.30
C ILE A 46 44.94 26.62 -1.33
N GLN A 47 44.25 25.51 -1.55
CA GLN A 47 43.27 24.99 -0.59
C GLN A 47 43.96 24.56 0.71
N ARG A 48 43.35 24.91 1.85
CA ARG A 48 43.93 24.66 3.18
C ARG A 48 44.24 23.19 3.42
N GLU A 49 43.35 22.29 3.00
CA GLU A 49 43.50 20.84 3.17
C GLU A 49 44.77 20.27 2.51
N ARG A 50 45.23 20.90 1.41
CA ARG A 50 46.38 20.44 0.63
C ARG A 50 47.70 21.03 1.10
N LEU A 51 47.66 22.02 2.00
CA LEU A 51 48.82 22.77 2.49
C LEU A 51 49.89 21.87 3.15
N PRO A 52 49.56 20.92 4.05
CA PRO A 52 50.59 20.09 4.70
C PRO A 52 51.24 19.07 3.75
N ALA A 53 50.53 18.66 2.70
CA ALA A 53 51.08 17.79 1.66
C ALA A 53 51.99 18.57 0.71
N PHE A 54 51.59 19.81 0.38
CA PHE A 54 52.35 20.73 -0.45
C PHE A 54 53.70 21.09 0.18
N GLU A 55 53.72 21.46 1.48
CA GLU A 55 54.95 21.78 2.22
C GLU A 55 55.92 20.60 2.25
N ARG A 56 55.44 19.40 2.58
CA ARG A 56 56.27 18.18 2.62
C ARG A 56 56.89 17.85 1.27
N LEU A 57 56.15 18.02 0.17
CA LEU A 57 56.69 17.78 -1.17
C LEU A 57 57.72 18.83 -1.55
N LEU A 58 57.47 20.11 -1.24
CA LEU A 58 58.39 21.21 -1.50
C LEU A 58 59.72 20.99 -0.77
N TRP A 59 59.66 20.62 0.52
CA TRP A 59 60.84 20.30 1.33
C TRP A 59 61.66 19.15 0.75
N ARG A 60 60.99 18.03 0.41
CA ARG A 60 61.63 16.83 -0.15
C ARG A 60 62.24 17.06 -1.52
N ALA A 61 61.53 17.77 -2.41
CA ALA A 61 61.99 18.03 -3.76
C ALA A 61 63.18 18.99 -3.76
N CYS A 62 63.12 20.05 -2.95
CA CYS A 62 64.14 21.09 -2.94
C CYS A 62 65.24 20.90 -1.89
N ARG A 63 65.26 19.76 -1.18
CA ARG A 63 66.27 19.40 -0.16
C ARG A 63 66.47 20.49 0.91
N GLY A 64 65.40 21.17 1.31
CA GLY A 64 65.44 22.25 2.30
C GLY A 64 65.96 23.60 1.79
N ASN A 65 66.30 23.76 0.51
CA ASN A 65 66.83 25.01 -0.06
C ASN A 65 65.76 26.07 -0.40
N VAL A 66 64.55 25.94 0.16
CA VAL A 66 63.38 26.75 -0.17
C VAL A 66 62.66 27.12 1.11
N PHE A 67 62.36 28.41 1.27
CA PHE A 67 61.69 28.93 2.47
C PHE A 67 60.21 29.23 2.14
N LEU A 68 59.29 28.57 2.84
CA LEU A 68 57.84 28.76 2.70
C LEU A 68 57.33 29.62 3.85
N ARG A 69 56.56 30.67 3.55
CA ARG A 69 55.67 31.33 4.52
C ARG A 69 54.23 31.21 4.05
N GLN A 70 53.31 31.08 4.99
CA GLN A 70 51.90 30.89 4.73
C GLN A 70 51.05 31.79 5.62
N ALA A 71 49.88 32.18 5.13
CA ALA A 71 48.88 32.93 5.85
C ALA A 71 47.49 32.45 5.49
N GLU A 72 46.65 32.24 6.49
CA GLU A 72 45.29 31.73 6.28
C GLU A 72 44.34 32.87 5.90
N ILE A 73 43.46 32.62 4.93
CA ILE A 73 42.36 33.54 4.62
C ILE A 73 41.19 33.16 5.53
N THR A 74 40.73 34.09 6.36
CA THR A 74 39.67 33.87 7.35
C THR A 74 38.29 33.67 6.71
N GLU A 75 38.02 34.35 5.59
CA GLU A 75 36.78 34.22 4.84
C GLU A 75 36.82 33.03 3.89
N PRO A 76 35.86 32.09 3.96
CA PRO A 76 35.76 31.04 2.96
C PRO A 76 35.40 31.65 1.60
N LEU A 77 36.05 31.15 0.55
CA LEU A 77 35.84 31.63 -0.82
C LEU A 77 35.10 30.57 -1.62
N SER A 78 34.07 30.97 -2.36
CA SER A 78 33.41 30.08 -3.31
C SER A 78 34.40 29.67 -4.39
N ASP A 79 34.58 28.36 -4.59
CA ASP A 79 35.34 27.86 -5.72
C ASP A 79 34.55 28.10 -7.02
N THR A 80 35.24 28.51 -8.08
CA THR A 80 34.61 28.89 -9.36
C THR A 80 34.07 27.69 -10.12
N MET A 81 34.57 26.49 -9.83
CA MET A 81 34.18 25.25 -10.52
C MET A 81 33.13 24.43 -9.76
N THR A 82 33.16 24.44 -8.43
CA THR A 82 32.26 23.61 -7.60
C THR A 82 31.15 24.41 -6.92
N GLY A 83 31.29 25.74 -6.83
CA GLY A 83 30.34 26.60 -6.11
C GLY A 83 30.30 26.36 -4.60
N LEU A 84 31.19 25.52 -4.06
CA LEU A 84 31.30 25.25 -2.64
C LEU A 84 32.21 26.28 -1.98
N GLU A 85 31.88 26.62 -0.74
CA GLU A 85 32.71 27.46 0.11
C GLU A 85 33.93 26.68 0.60
N VAL A 86 35.12 27.08 0.14
CA VAL A 86 36.38 26.41 0.49
C VAL A 86 37.32 27.37 1.19
N GLN A 87 37.94 26.91 2.28
CA GLN A 87 38.99 27.66 2.96
C GLN A 87 40.29 27.61 2.16
N LYS A 88 40.83 28.79 1.86
CA LYS A 88 42.06 28.96 1.11
C LYS A 88 43.14 29.59 1.99
N ALA A 89 44.40 29.30 1.68
CA ALA A 89 45.57 29.88 2.32
C ALA A 89 46.49 30.48 1.27
N VAL A 90 47.07 31.64 1.59
CA VAL A 90 48.11 32.31 0.79
C VAL A 90 49.45 31.73 1.19
N PHE A 91 50.33 31.53 0.21
CA PHE A 91 51.71 31.14 0.45
C PHE A 91 52.68 32.01 -0.35
N ILE A 92 53.88 32.18 0.20
CA ILE A 92 55.04 32.79 -0.48
C ILE A 92 56.25 31.88 -0.32
N ILE A 93 56.93 31.61 -1.43
CA ILE A 93 58.05 30.69 -1.51
C ILE A 93 59.29 31.45 -1.97
N PHE A 94 60.33 31.46 -1.16
CA PHE A 94 61.62 32.06 -1.47
C PHE A 94 62.63 31.01 -1.92
N PHE A 95 63.36 31.28 -3.00
CA PHE A 95 64.38 30.38 -3.54
C PHE A 95 65.49 31.16 -4.27
N GLN A 96 66.64 30.51 -4.44
CA GLN A 96 67.78 31.04 -5.17
C GLN A 96 68.08 30.16 -6.39
N GLY A 97 68.16 30.77 -7.57
CA GLY A 97 68.48 30.09 -8.84
C GLY A 97 67.26 29.71 -9.70
N ASP A 98 67.45 29.69 -11.03
CA ASP A 98 66.37 29.51 -12.00
C ASP A 98 65.92 28.05 -12.17
N GLN A 99 66.80 27.08 -11.88
CA GLN A 99 66.41 25.67 -11.88
C GLN A 99 65.39 25.35 -10.78
N LEU A 100 65.55 25.93 -9.57
CA LEU A 100 64.58 25.79 -8.49
C LEU A 100 63.25 26.47 -8.83
N LYS A 101 63.27 27.64 -9.49
CA LYS A 101 62.06 28.35 -9.94
C LYS A 101 61.15 27.45 -10.79
N SER A 102 61.72 26.76 -11.78
CA SER A 102 60.95 25.88 -12.67
C SER A 102 60.37 24.67 -11.93
N ARG A 103 61.12 24.12 -10.95
CA ARG A 103 60.67 23.00 -10.12
C ARG A 103 59.54 23.39 -9.17
N VAL A 104 59.66 24.54 -8.51
CA VAL A 104 58.62 25.09 -7.62
C VAL A 104 57.33 25.36 -8.40
N LYS A 105 57.42 25.98 -9.59
CA LYS A 105 56.24 26.22 -10.43
C LYS A 105 55.50 24.93 -10.81
N LYS A 106 56.23 23.88 -11.22
CA LYS A 106 55.63 22.56 -11.54
C LYS A 106 54.94 21.93 -10.33
N ILE A 107 55.48 22.10 -9.12
CA ILE A 107 54.85 21.61 -7.89
C ILE A 107 53.57 22.40 -7.60
N CYS A 108 53.59 23.73 -7.72
CA CYS A 108 52.40 24.57 -7.57
C CYS A 108 51.29 24.18 -8.57
N GLU A 109 51.64 23.97 -9.84
CA GLU A 109 50.71 23.51 -10.87
C GLU A 109 50.14 22.11 -10.55
N GLY A 110 50.97 21.18 -10.07
CA GLY A 110 50.55 19.83 -9.69
C GLY A 110 49.53 19.79 -8.55
N PHE A 111 49.61 20.73 -7.61
CA PHE A 111 48.63 20.88 -6.51
C PHE A 111 47.39 21.70 -6.87
N ARG A 112 47.33 22.21 -8.12
CA ARG A 112 46.33 23.19 -8.60
C ARG A 112 46.34 24.49 -7.79
N ALA A 113 47.52 24.92 -7.34
CA ALA A 113 47.68 26.22 -6.72
C ALA A 113 47.63 27.33 -7.78
N THR A 114 46.96 28.42 -7.46
CA THR A 114 46.90 29.60 -8.34
C THR A 114 48.06 30.53 -8.01
N ILE A 115 48.92 30.81 -8.98
CA ILE A 115 50.13 31.63 -8.80
C ILE A 115 49.84 33.05 -9.28
N TYR A 116 50.20 34.05 -8.48
CA TYR A 116 50.04 35.47 -8.85
C TYR A 116 51.40 36.12 -9.12
N PRO A 117 51.51 36.94 -10.19
CA PRO A 117 52.70 37.75 -10.42
C PRO A 117 52.74 38.87 -9.37
N CYS A 118 53.81 38.90 -8.55
CA CYS A 118 53.99 39.91 -7.52
C CYS A 118 55.29 40.68 -7.83
N PRO A 119 55.23 41.98 -8.14
CA PRO A 119 56.42 42.80 -8.42
C PRO A 119 57.37 42.90 -7.22
N ASP A 120 58.67 43.02 -7.48
CA ASP A 120 59.69 43.12 -6.43
C ASP A 120 59.65 44.50 -5.74
N SER A 121 59.39 45.57 -6.51
CA SER A 121 59.31 46.95 -6.01
C SER A 121 58.05 47.20 -5.17
N PRO A 122 58.16 47.87 -4.00
CA PRO A 122 57.00 48.23 -3.18
C PRO A 122 56.08 49.25 -3.85
N GLN A 123 56.61 50.12 -4.72
CA GLN A 123 55.81 51.11 -5.45
C GLN A 123 54.94 50.45 -6.52
N GLU A 124 55.53 49.57 -7.35
CA GLU A 124 54.80 48.83 -8.39
C GLU A 124 53.73 47.89 -7.80
N ARG A 125 53.99 47.28 -6.63
CA ARG A 125 52.98 46.50 -5.90
C ARG A 125 51.77 47.35 -5.48
N ARG A 126 52.01 48.58 -5.04
CA ARG A 126 50.94 49.51 -4.65
C ARG A 126 50.11 49.92 -5.85
N GLU A 127 50.75 50.23 -6.97
CA GLU A 127 50.07 50.57 -8.24
C GLU A 127 49.23 49.39 -8.76
N MET A 128 49.79 48.17 -8.76
CA MET A 128 49.06 46.97 -9.16
C MET A 128 47.85 46.70 -8.26
N SER A 129 48.00 46.87 -6.94
CA SER A 129 46.90 46.70 -5.98
C SER A 129 45.77 47.69 -6.24
N ILE A 130 46.08 48.96 -6.50
CA ILE A 130 45.07 49.98 -6.84
C ILE A 130 44.34 49.61 -8.13
N GLY A 131 45.07 49.21 -9.19
CA GLY A 131 44.47 48.82 -10.46
C GLY A 131 43.55 47.59 -10.36
N VAL A 132 43.94 46.59 -9.57
CA VAL A 132 43.10 45.41 -9.28
C VAL A 132 41.85 45.81 -8.51
N MET A 133 41.95 46.74 -7.56
CA MET A 133 40.80 47.19 -6.77
C MET A 133 39.76 47.93 -7.61
N THR A 134 40.19 48.83 -8.50
CA THR A 134 39.28 49.49 -9.45
C THR A 134 38.56 48.45 -10.32
N ARG A 135 39.29 47.45 -10.84
CA ARG A 135 38.68 46.39 -11.67
C ARG A 135 37.70 45.51 -10.90
N ILE A 136 37.93 45.25 -9.62
CA ILE A 136 36.99 44.51 -8.77
C ILE A 136 35.70 45.32 -8.58
N GLU A 137 35.79 46.64 -8.40
CA GLU A 137 34.63 47.51 -8.26
C GLU A 137 33.80 47.57 -9.55
N ASP A 138 34.46 47.68 -10.71
CA ASP A 138 33.80 47.59 -12.02
C ASP A 138 33.08 46.26 -12.20
N LEU A 139 33.73 45.14 -11.87
CA LEU A 139 33.14 43.80 -11.97
C LEU A 139 31.96 43.61 -11.01
N LYS A 140 32.02 44.16 -9.80
CA LYS A 140 30.89 44.14 -8.86
C LYS A 140 29.69 44.90 -9.41
N THR A 141 29.93 46.03 -10.06
CA THR A 141 28.88 46.82 -10.70
C THR A 141 28.21 46.03 -11.83
N VAL A 142 29.00 45.38 -12.69
CA VAL A 142 28.47 44.51 -13.76
C VAL A 142 27.73 43.29 -13.19
N LEU A 143 28.26 42.68 -12.13
CA LEU A 143 27.62 41.55 -11.46
C LEU A 143 26.26 41.95 -10.86
N GLY A 144 26.16 43.11 -10.21
CA GLY A 144 24.89 43.63 -9.70
C GLY A 144 23.87 43.83 -10.82
N GLN A 145 24.26 44.51 -11.90
CA GLN A 145 23.37 44.74 -13.04
C GLN A 145 22.88 43.45 -13.71
N THR A 146 23.76 42.45 -13.86
CA THR A 146 23.39 41.15 -14.45
C THR A 146 22.50 40.33 -13.52
N GLN A 147 22.75 40.35 -12.21
CA GLN A 147 21.87 39.70 -11.22
C GLN A 147 20.48 40.35 -11.19
N ASP A 148 20.40 41.68 -11.24
CA ASP A 148 19.14 42.40 -11.29
C ASP A 148 18.37 42.11 -12.58
N HIS A 149 19.06 42.08 -13.72
CA HIS A 149 18.47 41.69 -14.98
C HIS A 149 17.92 40.26 -14.92
N ARG A 150 18.72 39.31 -14.42
CA ARG A 150 18.30 37.92 -14.21
C ARG A 150 17.08 37.84 -13.31
N HIS A 151 17.05 38.57 -12.19
CA HIS A 151 15.92 38.58 -11.26
C HIS A 151 14.65 39.14 -11.92
N ARG A 152 14.75 40.24 -12.67
CA ARG A 152 13.61 40.80 -13.42
C ARG A 152 13.04 39.79 -14.43
N VAL A 153 13.91 39.10 -15.18
CA VAL A 153 13.48 38.05 -16.12
C VAL A 153 12.85 36.87 -15.39
N LEU A 154 13.41 36.44 -14.26
CA LEU A 154 12.87 35.36 -13.45
C LEU A 154 11.49 35.71 -12.89
N VAL A 155 11.27 36.93 -12.39
CA VAL A 155 9.97 37.38 -11.90
C VAL A 155 8.94 37.45 -13.04
N ALA A 156 9.35 37.94 -14.22
CA ALA A 156 8.49 37.95 -15.40
C ALA A 156 8.12 36.54 -15.87
N ALA A 157 9.08 35.61 -15.89
CA ALA A 157 8.85 34.21 -16.25
C ALA A 157 8.00 33.47 -15.21
N ALA A 158 8.24 33.69 -13.92
CA ALA A 158 7.52 33.04 -12.82
C ALA A 158 6.01 33.30 -12.86
N ARG A 159 5.57 34.46 -13.35
CA ARG A 159 4.15 34.79 -13.54
C ARG A 159 3.46 33.86 -14.55
N ASN A 160 4.15 33.47 -15.62
CA ASN A 160 3.56 32.74 -16.74
C ASN A 160 3.90 31.24 -16.76
N VAL A 161 4.96 30.84 -16.05
CA VAL A 161 5.46 29.45 -16.01
C VAL A 161 4.36 28.44 -15.68
N ARG A 162 3.52 28.70 -14.68
CA ARG A 162 2.44 27.79 -14.28
C ARG A 162 1.43 27.56 -15.42
N THR A 163 1.11 28.61 -16.16
CA THR A 163 0.19 28.54 -17.30
C THR A 163 0.83 27.81 -18.48
N TRP A 164 2.09 28.10 -18.81
CA TRP A 164 2.82 27.41 -19.88
C TRP A 164 2.97 25.93 -19.59
N LEU A 165 3.35 25.58 -18.38
CA LEU A 165 3.49 24.20 -17.93
C LEU A 165 2.16 23.44 -18.00
N THR A 166 1.07 24.05 -17.56
CA THR A 166 -0.29 23.48 -17.68
C THR A 166 -0.64 23.21 -19.15
N LYS A 167 -0.31 24.14 -20.06
CA LYS A 167 -0.55 23.97 -21.51
C LYS A 167 0.30 22.84 -22.09
N VAL A 168 1.60 22.83 -21.82
CA VAL A 168 2.52 21.79 -22.33
C VAL A 168 2.09 20.40 -21.84
N ARG A 169 1.69 20.26 -20.57
CA ARG A 169 1.19 19.00 -20.01
C ARG A 169 -0.08 18.52 -20.70
N LYS A 170 -1.06 19.40 -20.89
CA LYS A 170 -2.28 19.06 -21.63
C LYS A 170 -1.97 18.61 -23.06
N VAL A 171 -1.09 19.33 -23.75
CA VAL A 171 -0.68 18.99 -25.12
C VAL A 171 0.07 17.66 -25.17
N LYS A 172 1.01 17.42 -24.25
CA LYS A 172 1.72 16.14 -24.12
C LYS A 172 0.74 14.99 -23.89
N ALA A 173 -0.27 15.19 -23.03
CA ALA A 173 -1.29 14.18 -22.76
C ALA A 173 -2.12 13.86 -24.01
N ILE A 174 -2.53 14.90 -24.76
CA ILE A 174 -3.27 14.72 -26.03
C ILE A 174 -2.43 13.93 -27.03
N TYR A 175 -1.15 14.29 -27.24
CA TYR A 175 -0.28 13.55 -28.17
C TYR A 175 -0.01 12.13 -27.71
N HIS A 176 0.15 11.90 -26.41
CA HIS A 176 0.28 10.55 -25.88
C HIS A 176 -0.97 9.71 -26.15
N THR A 177 -2.17 10.28 -26.01
CA THR A 177 -3.42 9.61 -26.36
C THR A 177 -3.58 9.39 -27.86
N LEU A 178 -3.18 10.36 -28.69
CA LEU A 178 -3.20 10.21 -30.16
C LEU A 178 -2.25 9.10 -30.63
N ASN A 179 -1.12 8.90 -29.94
CA ASN A 179 -0.19 7.81 -30.22
C ASN A 179 -0.76 6.42 -29.91
N LEU A 180 -1.86 6.32 -29.14
CA LEU A 180 -2.57 5.04 -28.90
C LEU A 180 -3.54 4.70 -30.03
N PHE A 181 -3.81 5.62 -30.96
CA PHE A 181 -4.77 5.41 -32.04
C PHE A 181 -4.10 4.78 -33.25
N ASN A 182 -4.87 3.98 -33.99
CA ASN A 182 -4.40 3.43 -35.26
C ASN A 182 -4.61 4.46 -36.38
N LEU A 183 -3.64 4.55 -37.29
CA LEU A 183 -3.67 5.49 -38.39
C LEU A 183 -4.14 4.78 -39.66
N ASP A 184 -5.28 5.24 -40.21
CA ASP A 184 -5.72 4.82 -41.53
C ASP A 184 -5.09 5.72 -42.60
N VAL A 185 -4.11 5.16 -43.32
CA VAL A 185 -3.35 5.86 -44.37
C VAL A 185 -4.25 6.30 -45.53
N THR A 186 -5.36 5.59 -45.76
CA THR A 186 -6.23 5.83 -46.92
C THR A 186 -7.15 7.03 -46.74
N GLN A 187 -7.74 7.18 -45.55
CA GLN A 187 -8.67 8.28 -45.25
C GLN A 187 -8.04 9.44 -44.46
N LYS A 188 -6.77 9.32 -44.05
CA LYS A 188 -6.12 10.25 -43.10
C LYS A 188 -6.93 10.42 -41.81
N CYS A 189 -7.65 9.38 -41.42
CA CYS A 189 -8.46 9.32 -40.22
C CYS A 189 -7.72 8.52 -39.14
N LEU A 190 -7.97 8.85 -37.87
CA LEU A 190 -7.50 8.06 -36.74
C LEU A 190 -8.65 7.18 -36.24
N ILE A 191 -8.38 5.90 -36.06
CA ILE A 191 -9.31 4.93 -35.51
C ILE A 191 -8.90 4.63 -34.08
N ALA A 192 -9.83 4.80 -33.16
CA ALA A 192 -9.62 4.59 -31.74
C ALA A 192 -10.68 3.64 -31.19
N GLU A 193 -10.24 2.57 -30.54
CA GLU A 193 -11.10 1.70 -29.75
C GLU A 193 -11.02 2.15 -28.28
N CYS A 194 -12.17 2.38 -27.65
CA CYS A 194 -12.19 2.87 -26.27
C CYS A 194 -13.34 2.28 -25.46
N TRP A 195 -13.05 2.04 -24.18
CA TRP A 195 -14.07 1.67 -23.21
C TRP A 195 -14.81 2.91 -22.73
N CYS A 196 -16.13 2.92 -22.88
CA CYS A 196 -16.99 3.96 -22.35
C CYS A 196 -18.18 3.36 -21.59
N PRO A 197 -18.65 4.01 -20.50
CA PRO A 197 -19.85 3.55 -19.82
C PRO A 197 -21.07 3.78 -20.71
N VAL A 198 -21.89 2.73 -20.87
CA VAL A 198 -23.10 2.75 -21.73
C VAL A 198 -24.05 3.89 -21.37
N ALA A 199 -24.11 4.27 -20.09
CA ALA A 199 -24.95 5.37 -19.61
C ALA A 199 -24.51 6.78 -20.05
N GLU A 200 -23.28 6.97 -20.53
CA GLU A 200 -22.75 8.27 -20.96
C GLU A 200 -22.50 8.37 -22.47
N LEU A 201 -22.94 7.39 -23.25
CA LEU A 201 -22.71 7.32 -24.69
C LEU A 201 -23.26 8.56 -25.42
N ASP A 202 -24.47 8.99 -25.08
CA ASP A 202 -25.10 10.19 -25.67
C ASP A 202 -24.29 11.46 -25.38
N ARG A 203 -23.70 11.55 -24.18
CA ARG A 203 -22.88 12.70 -23.77
C ARG A 203 -21.59 12.76 -24.57
N ILE A 204 -20.97 11.61 -24.84
CA ILE A 204 -19.76 11.50 -25.66
C ILE A 204 -20.08 11.87 -27.10
N GLN A 205 -21.17 11.34 -27.67
CA GLN A 205 -21.60 11.66 -29.02
C GLN A 205 -21.88 13.16 -29.21
N LEU A 206 -22.52 13.81 -28.23
CA LEU A 206 -22.75 15.24 -28.25
C LEU A 206 -21.42 16.04 -28.17
N ALA A 207 -20.48 15.60 -27.32
CA ALA A 207 -19.17 16.25 -27.21
C ALA A 207 -18.35 16.14 -28.50
N LEU A 208 -18.38 14.98 -29.16
CA LEU A 208 -17.74 14.74 -30.45
C LEU A 208 -18.35 15.61 -31.56
N LYS A 209 -19.69 15.69 -31.61
CA LYS A 209 -20.40 16.57 -32.55
C LYS A 209 -19.99 18.04 -32.34
N ARG A 210 -19.95 18.50 -31.08
CA ARG A 210 -19.54 19.87 -30.75
C ARG A 210 -18.10 20.15 -31.15
N GLY A 211 -17.18 19.19 -30.94
CA GLY A 211 -15.79 19.30 -31.39
C GLY A 211 -15.66 19.34 -32.92
N SER A 212 -16.48 18.57 -33.63
CA SER A 212 -16.55 18.61 -35.10
C SER A 212 -17.01 19.99 -35.59
N ASP A 213 -18.08 20.54 -35.00
CA ASP A 213 -18.64 21.84 -35.35
C ASP A 213 -17.64 22.98 -35.09
N GLU A 214 -16.94 22.95 -33.95
CA GLU A 214 -15.93 23.96 -33.59
C GLU A 214 -14.68 23.87 -34.48
N SER A 215 -14.30 22.68 -34.93
CA SER A 215 -13.14 22.48 -35.82
C SER A 215 -13.41 22.92 -37.27
N GLY A 216 -14.68 23.10 -37.66
CA GLY A 216 -15.06 23.37 -39.05
C GLY A 216 -14.76 22.21 -40.02
N SER A 217 -14.53 21.00 -39.50
CA SER A 217 -14.27 19.80 -40.31
C SER A 217 -15.54 19.38 -41.05
N SER A 218 -15.40 19.05 -42.34
CA SER A 218 -16.49 18.48 -43.15
C SER A 218 -16.80 17.02 -42.83
N VAL A 219 -15.88 16.33 -42.14
CA VAL A 219 -16.04 14.91 -41.77
C VAL A 219 -16.66 14.84 -40.37
N PRO A 220 -17.88 14.28 -40.23
CA PRO A 220 -18.47 14.08 -38.91
C PRO A 220 -17.70 13.01 -38.14
N SER A 221 -17.56 13.21 -36.83
CA SER A 221 -17.06 12.17 -35.92
C SER A 221 -18.05 11.00 -35.88
N ILE A 222 -17.59 9.79 -36.22
CA ILE A 222 -18.41 8.57 -36.19
C ILE A 222 -18.10 7.80 -34.91
N LEU A 223 -19.14 7.47 -34.13
CA LEU A 223 -19.04 6.59 -32.97
C LEU A 223 -19.83 5.32 -33.26
N ASN A 224 -19.16 4.18 -33.31
CA ASN A 224 -19.80 2.88 -33.51
C ASN A 224 -19.69 2.02 -32.26
N LYS A 225 -20.75 1.29 -31.92
CA LYS A 225 -20.74 0.31 -30.83
C LYS A 225 -20.22 -1.02 -31.39
N MET A 226 -19.11 -1.50 -30.85
CA MET A 226 -18.54 -2.80 -31.21
C MET A 226 -18.79 -3.81 -30.09
N GLU A 227 -19.09 -5.05 -30.46
CA GLU A 227 -19.18 -6.18 -29.53
C GLU A 227 -17.82 -6.89 -29.48
N THR A 228 -17.31 -7.13 -28.28
CA THR A 228 -16.02 -7.80 -28.06
C THR A 228 -16.14 -8.87 -26.98
N LEU A 229 -15.27 -9.87 -27.05
CA LEU A 229 -15.12 -10.94 -26.06
C LEU A 229 -14.11 -10.58 -24.96
N GLU A 230 -13.41 -9.44 -25.08
CA GLU A 230 -12.48 -8.96 -24.06
C GLU A 230 -13.21 -8.50 -22.80
N GLN A 231 -12.56 -8.67 -21.64
CA GLN A 231 -13.13 -8.25 -20.37
C GLN A 231 -13.05 -6.71 -20.23
N PRO A 232 -14.20 -6.01 -20.15
CA PRO A 232 -14.20 -4.57 -19.97
C PRO A 232 -13.70 -4.18 -18.56
N PRO A 233 -13.18 -2.96 -18.40
CA PRO A 233 -12.77 -2.45 -17.10
C PRO A 233 -13.97 -2.19 -16.17
N THR A 234 -13.74 -2.31 -14.87
CA THR A 234 -14.78 -2.14 -13.85
C THR A 234 -14.83 -0.69 -13.36
N PHE A 235 -16.03 -0.13 -13.33
CA PHE A 235 -16.28 1.23 -12.86
C PHE A 235 -17.35 1.27 -11.77
N HIS A 236 -17.00 1.81 -10.60
CA HIS A 236 -17.92 2.05 -9.50
C HIS A 236 -18.15 3.55 -9.32
N ARG A 237 -19.42 3.97 -9.32
CA ARG A 237 -19.80 5.36 -9.03
C ARG A 237 -19.66 5.59 -7.52
N THR A 238 -18.63 6.35 -7.13
CA THR A 238 -18.36 6.68 -5.72
C THR A 238 -18.84 8.09 -5.38
N ASN A 239 -19.40 8.24 -4.19
CA ASN A 239 -19.69 9.52 -3.57
C ASN A 239 -18.54 9.91 -2.63
N LYS A 240 -18.53 11.15 -2.12
CA LYS A 240 -17.56 11.61 -1.13
C LYS A 240 -17.44 10.67 0.09
N PHE A 241 -18.57 10.07 0.50
CA PHE A 241 -18.64 9.12 1.61
C PHE A 241 -18.08 7.74 1.24
N THR A 242 -18.48 7.19 0.09
CA THR A 242 -18.13 5.80 -0.29
C THR A 242 -16.73 5.67 -0.87
N ARG A 243 -16.10 6.77 -1.32
CA ARG A 243 -14.76 6.75 -1.90
C ARG A 243 -13.70 6.17 -0.95
N GLY A 244 -13.75 6.50 0.35
CA GLY A 244 -12.79 5.98 1.32
C GLY A 244 -12.88 4.45 1.47
N PHE A 245 -14.10 3.92 1.58
CA PHE A 245 -14.33 2.48 1.65
C PHE A 245 -14.00 1.75 0.35
N GLN A 246 -14.31 2.36 -0.81
CA GLN A 246 -13.97 1.79 -2.10
C GLN A 246 -12.45 1.67 -2.27
N ASN A 247 -11.68 2.70 -1.92
CA ASN A 247 -10.22 2.64 -1.99
C ASN A 247 -9.64 1.50 -1.12
N ILE A 248 -10.22 1.24 0.05
CA ILE A 248 -9.82 0.13 0.93
C ILE A 248 -10.09 -1.24 0.28
N VAL A 249 -11.21 -1.36 -0.44
CA VAL A 249 -11.55 -2.58 -1.19
C VAL A 249 -10.62 -2.74 -2.40
N ASP A 250 -10.46 -1.71 -3.20
CA ASP A 250 -9.65 -1.73 -4.43
C ASP A 250 -8.16 -2.00 -4.14
N SER A 251 -7.69 -1.67 -2.93
CA SER A 251 -6.32 -1.97 -2.49
C SER A 251 -6.05 -3.46 -2.32
N TYR A 252 -7.08 -4.29 -2.09
CA TYR A 252 -6.93 -5.75 -2.04
C TYR A 252 -6.85 -6.36 -3.45
N GLY A 253 -7.65 -5.84 -4.36
CA GLY A 253 -7.76 -6.25 -5.75
C GLY A 253 -8.94 -5.56 -6.39
N ILE A 254 -8.98 -5.50 -7.73
CA ILE A 254 -10.05 -4.82 -8.46
C ILE A 254 -11.12 -5.84 -8.88
N ALA A 255 -12.39 -5.48 -8.70
CA ALA A 255 -13.52 -6.37 -8.96
C ALA A 255 -13.57 -6.75 -10.45
N SER A 256 -13.92 -8.01 -10.74
CA SER A 256 -14.19 -8.44 -12.10
C SER A 256 -15.44 -7.76 -12.67
N TYR A 257 -15.56 -7.73 -14.00
CA TYR A 257 -16.69 -7.05 -14.63
C TYR A 257 -18.03 -7.67 -14.22
N ARG A 258 -18.95 -6.81 -13.76
CA ARG A 258 -20.29 -7.18 -13.24
C ARG A 258 -20.27 -8.13 -12.03
N GLU A 259 -19.17 -8.15 -11.27
CA GLU A 259 -19.11 -8.80 -9.97
C GLU A 259 -19.80 -7.95 -8.87
N ILE A 260 -20.22 -8.59 -7.78
CA ILE A 260 -20.80 -7.89 -6.63
C ILE A 260 -19.70 -7.09 -5.92
N ASN A 261 -19.88 -5.78 -5.82
CA ASN A 261 -18.98 -4.92 -5.07
C ASN A 261 -19.12 -5.18 -3.54
N PRO A 262 -18.03 -5.51 -2.82
CA PRO A 262 -18.07 -5.68 -1.37
C PRO A 262 -18.18 -4.35 -0.60
N ALA A 263 -17.88 -3.21 -1.23
CA ALA A 263 -17.80 -1.90 -0.57
C ALA A 263 -19.08 -1.50 0.22
N PRO A 264 -20.32 -1.66 -0.29
CA PRO A 264 -21.52 -1.30 0.44
C PRO A 264 -21.69 -2.05 1.77
N TYR A 265 -21.26 -3.32 1.82
CA TYR A 265 -21.31 -4.12 3.05
C TYR A 265 -20.20 -3.70 4.01
N THR A 266 -18.98 -3.55 3.48
CA THR A 266 -17.82 -3.12 4.28
C THR A 266 -18.08 -1.77 4.96
N MET A 267 -18.86 -0.88 4.37
CA MET A 267 -19.21 0.43 4.93
C MET A 267 -19.79 0.36 6.35
N ILE A 268 -20.53 -0.70 6.68
CA ILE A 268 -21.13 -0.90 8.01
C ILE A 268 -20.39 -1.98 8.79
N THR A 269 -20.06 -3.11 8.15
CA THR A 269 -19.44 -4.24 8.84
C THR A 269 -18.01 -3.94 9.29
N PHE A 270 -17.25 -3.15 8.53
CA PHE A 270 -15.88 -2.81 8.88
C PHE A 270 -15.77 -1.99 10.17
N PRO A 271 -16.46 -0.84 10.29
CA PRO A 271 -16.46 -0.08 11.55
C PRO A 271 -17.06 -0.84 12.72
N PHE A 272 -18.03 -1.73 12.48
CA PHE A 272 -18.63 -2.56 13.52
C PHE A 272 -17.65 -3.61 14.09
N LEU A 273 -16.92 -4.33 13.25
CA LEU A 273 -15.88 -5.27 13.72
C LEU A 273 -14.75 -4.56 14.44
N PHE A 274 -14.34 -3.38 13.94
CA PHE A 274 -13.40 -2.52 14.63
C PHE A 274 -13.90 -2.16 16.04
N ALA A 275 -15.16 -1.75 16.17
CA ALA A 275 -15.75 -1.36 17.43
C ALA A 275 -15.85 -2.51 18.46
N LEU A 276 -15.98 -3.76 18.00
CA LEU A 276 -15.96 -4.92 18.88
C LEU A 276 -14.57 -5.19 19.48
N MET A 277 -13.51 -4.88 18.73
CA MET A 277 -12.12 -4.95 19.18
C MET A 277 -11.74 -3.75 20.05
N PHE A 278 -12.22 -2.57 19.71
CA PHE A 278 -11.90 -1.28 20.33
C PHE A 278 -13.12 -0.71 21.08
N GLY A 279 -13.74 -1.54 21.92
CA GLY A 279 -15.00 -1.22 22.60
C GLY A 279 -14.78 -0.50 23.94
N ASP A 280 -14.45 0.79 23.90
CA ASP A 280 -14.37 1.67 25.07
C ASP A 280 -15.09 2.99 24.75
N LEU A 281 -16.03 3.40 25.60
CA LEU A 281 -16.82 4.62 25.37
C LEU A 281 -15.93 5.88 25.34
N GLY A 282 -14.93 5.95 26.22
CA GLY A 282 -14.05 7.09 26.38
C GLY A 282 -13.12 7.26 25.19
N HIS A 283 -12.43 6.18 24.81
CA HIS A 283 -11.57 6.18 23.62
C HIS A 283 -12.36 6.39 22.33
N GLY A 284 -13.53 5.74 22.21
CA GLY A 284 -14.46 5.93 21.09
C GLY A 284 -14.93 7.37 20.94
N LEU A 285 -15.19 8.08 22.05
CA LEU A 285 -15.53 9.50 22.04
C LEU A 285 -14.39 10.38 21.51
N ILE A 286 -13.15 10.13 21.92
CA ILE A 286 -11.97 10.87 21.43
C ILE A 286 -11.82 10.67 19.92
N MET A 287 -11.92 9.43 19.44
CA MET A 287 -11.87 9.11 18.01
C MET A 287 -13.02 9.76 17.23
N PHE A 288 -14.24 9.72 17.77
CA PHE A 288 -15.41 10.35 17.17
C PHE A 288 -15.24 11.86 17.04
N LEU A 289 -14.77 12.54 18.09
CA LEU A 289 -14.51 13.98 18.06
C LEU A 289 -13.42 14.35 17.05
N PHE A 290 -12.36 13.55 16.95
CA PHE A 290 -11.31 13.74 15.94
C PHE A 290 -11.83 13.53 14.51
N GLY A 291 -12.61 12.47 14.27
CA GLY A 291 -13.26 12.23 12.98
C GLY A 291 -14.23 13.36 12.60
N LEU A 292 -15.03 13.82 13.56
CA LEU A 292 -15.95 14.95 13.39
C LEU A 292 -15.19 16.25 13.07
N TYR A 293 -14.05 16.49 13.73
CA TYR A 293 -13.19 17.65 13.45
C TYR A 293 -12.69 17.66 11.99
N LEU A 294 -12.25 16.51 11.48
CA LEU A 294 -11.81 16.37 10.08
C LEU A 294 -12.95 16.58 9.09
N VAL A 295 -14.16 16.10 9.40
CA VAL A 295 -15.34 16.28 8.56
C VAL A 295 -15.80 17.74 8.54
N LEU A 296 -15.88 18.41 9.70
CA LEU A 296 -16.33 19.81 9.79
C LEU A 296 -15.38 20.79 9.09
N LYS A 297 -14.06 20.54 9.15
CA LYS A 297 -13.05 21.41 8.53
C LYS A 297 -12.62 20.97 7.13
N GLU A 298 -13.41 20.15 6.41
CA GLU A 298 -12.98 19.54 5.14
C GLU A 298 -12.48 20.57 4.11
N LYS A 299 -13.19 21.68 3.89
CA LYS A 299 -12.83 22.70 2.89
C LYS A 299 -11.53 23.43 3.23
N ARG A 300 -11.30 23.69 4.52
CA ARG A 300 -10.10 24.40 4.98
C ARG A 300 -8.88 23.50 4.88
N LEU A 301 -9.02 22.23 5.21
CA LEU A 301 -7.94 21.25 5.16
C LEU A 301 -7.59 20.85 3.71
N GLU A 302 -8.59 20.70 2.85
CA GLU A 302 -8.38 20.47 1.42
C GLU A 302 -7.65 21.65 0.75
N ALA A 303 -7.96 22.88 1.16
CA ALA A 303 -7.24 24.07 0.69
C ALA A 303 -5.84 24.24 1.30
N ALA A 304 -5.63 23.79 2.54
CA ALA A 304 -4.34 23.89 3.23
C ALA A 304 -3.29 22.91 2.68
N ARG A 305 -3.72 21.87 1.95
CA ARG A 305 -2.88 20.94 1.18
C ARG A 305 -1.61 20.53 1.94
N ILE A 306 -1.81 19.92 3.11
CA ILE A 306 -0.71 19.40 3.93
C ILE A 306 -0.08 18.21 3.18
N ASN A 307 1.23 18.28 2.93
CA ASN A 307 1.97 17.31 2.13
C ASN A 307 2.43 16.07 2.92
N ASP A 308 2.02 15.93 4.18
CA ASP A 308 2.34 14.75 4.98
C ASP A 308 1.51 13.55 4.52
N GLU A 309 2.17 12.50 4.03
CA GLU A 309 1.53 11.26 3.55
C GLU A 309 0.59 10.64 4.59
N ILE A 310 1.03 10.62 5.85
CA ILE A 310 0.25 10.11 6.98
C ILE A 310 -1.04 10.93 7.16
N PHE A 311 -0.93 12.27 7.10
CA PHE A 311 -2.10 13.13 7.24
C PHE A 311 -3.07 12.97 6.06
N GLN A 312 -2.56 12.79 4.84
CA GLN A 312 -3.38 12.52 3.66
C GLN A 312 -4.14 11.20 3.78
N MET A 313 -3.50 10.15 4.31
CA MET A 313 -4.17 8.87 4.60
C MET A 313 -5.35 9.07 5.56
N PHE A 314 -5.13 9.74 6.70
CA PHE A 314 -6.21 10.03 7.66
C PHE A 314 -7.31 10.93 7.08
N PHE A 315 -6.95 11.94 6.26
CA PHE A 315 -7.91 12.84 5.63
C PHE A 315 -8.78 12.14 4.57
N SER A 316 -8.17 11.24 3.79
CA SER A 316 -8.88 10.40 2.82
C SER A 316 -9.88 9.46 3.50
N GLY A 317 -9.53 8.95 4.69
CA GLY A 317 -10.33 8.04 5.51
C GLY A 317 -11.24 8.72 6.55
N ARG A 318 -11.47 10.03 6.49
CA ARG A 318 -12.19 10.78 7.54
C ARG A 318 -13.56 10.22 7.92
N TYR A 319 -14.34 9.75 6.93
CA TYR A 319 -15.66 9.16 7.16
C TYR A 319 -15.57 7.77 7.80
N VAL A 320 -14.48 7.04 7.53
CA VAL A 320 -14.20 5.74 8.15
C VAL A 320 -13.92 5.94 9.65
N ILE A 321 -13.04 6.88 9.99
CA ILE A 321 -12.70 7.22 11.39
C ILE A 321 -13.92 7.70 12.16
N PHE A 322 -14.74 8.57 11.54
CA PHE A 322 -15.99 9.04 12.12
C PHE A 322 -16.94 7.89 12.48
N LEU A 323 -17.13 6.94 11.56
CA LEU A 323 -18.04 5.82 11.76
C LEU A 323 -17.48 4.80 12.76
N MET A 324 -16.16 4.58 12.75
CA MET A 324 -15.47 3.75 13.75
C MET A 324 -15.64 4.28 15.17
N GLY A 325 -15.46 5.60 15.37
CA GLY A 325 -15.70 6.24 16.66
C GLY A 325 -17.16 6.10 17.12
N LEU A 326 -18.13 6.28 16.21
CA LEU A 326 -19.55 6.15 16.54
C LEU A 326 -19.93 4.72 16.96
N PHE A 327 -19.44 3.70 16.25
CA PHE A 327 -19.69 2.32 16.63
C PHE A 327 -18.93 1.91 17.89
N SER A 328 -17.72 2.43 18.12
CA SER A 328 -16.95 2.21 19.35
C SER A 328 -17.66 2.78 20.58
N ILE A 329 -18.31 3.94 20.47
CA ILE A 329 -19.19 4.48 21.51
C ILE A 329 -20.36 3.51 21.80
N TYR A 330 -20.99 2.99 20.74
CA TYR A 330 -22.10 2.04 20.87
C TYR A 330 -21.67 0.72 21.54
N THR A 331 -20.53 0.13 21.14
CA THR A 331 -20.03 -1.11 21.75
C THR A 331 -19.48 -0.89 23.15
N GLY A 332 -18.82 0.24 23.41
CA GLY A 332 -18.36 0.63 24.76
C GLY A 332 -19.53 0.77 25.74
N PHE A 333 -20.68 1.27 25.30
CA PHE A 333 -21.91 1.29 26.10
C PHE A 333 -22.43 -0.12 26.40
N ILE A 334 -22.36 -1.04 25.43
CA ILE A 334 -22.75 -2.46 25.62
C ILE A 334 -21.81 -3.18 26.59
N TYR A 335 -20.51 -2.91 26.50
CA TYR A 335 -19.51 -3.48 27.40
C TYR A 335 -19.54 -2.86 28.80
N ASN A 336 -20.22 -1.71 28.94
CA ASN A 336 -20.25 -0.89 30.14
C ASN A 336 -18.84 -0.56 30.65
N ASP A 337 -17.98 -0.10 29.72
CA ASP A 337 -16.58 0.23 29.98
C ASP A 337 -16.22 1.62 29.43
N VAL A 338 -15.72 2.48 30.32
CA VAL A 338 -15.25 3.84 30.05
C VAL A 338 -13.95 4.09 30.78
N PHE A 339 -12.84 4.19 30.05
CA PHE A 339 -11.50 4.34 30.66
C PHE A 339 -11.25 3.30 31.77
N SER A 340 -11.70 2.06 31.57
CA SER A 340 -11.63 0.95 32.53
C SER A 340 -12.56 1.04 33.75
N LYS A 341 -13.60 1.89 33.69
CA LYS A 341 -14.61 2.02 34.75
C LYS A 341 -16.02 1.79 34.21
N SER A 342 -16.85 1.17 35.04
CA SER A 342 -18.24 0.86 34.74
C SER A 342 -19.19 1.96 35.25
N PHE A 343 -20.34 2.11 34.60
CA PHE A 343 -21.40 2.99 35.07
C PHE A 343 -22.54 2.21 35.72
N ASN A 344 -23.19 2.83 36.70
CA ASN A 344 -24.42 2.34 37.32
C ASN A 344 -25.61 3.24 36.94
N ILE A 345 -26.05 3.18 35.67
CA ILE A 345 -27.15 4.02 35.15
C ILE A 345 -28.53 3.47 35.54
N PHE A 346 -28.68 2.13 35.57
CA PHE A 346 -29.98 1.46 35.74
C PHE A 346 -30.18 0.83 37.13
N GLY A 347 -29.23 0.98 38.06
CA GLY A 347 -29.20 0.24 39.32
C GLY A 347 -28.66 -1.18 39.15
N THR A 348 -28.29 -1.83 40.25
CA THR A 348 -27.81 -3.22 40.23
C THR A 348 -29.00 -4.17 40.18
N SER A 349 -29.09 -5.00 39.13
CA SER A 349 -30.06 -6.11 39.07
C SER A 349 -29.76 -7.23 40.09
N TRP A 350 -28.53 -7.23 40.63
CA TRP A 350 -28.10 -8.14 41.69
C TRP A 350 -28.53 -7.58 43.06
N GLY A 351 -29.37 -8.33 43.77
CA GLY A 351 -29.70 -8.03 45.16
C GLY A 351 -28.54 -8.45 46.06
N ALA A 352 -27.91 -7.50 46.73
CA ALA A 352 -26.95 -7.81 47.80
C ALA A 352 -27.74 -8.30 49.02
N THR A 353 -27.81 -9.62 49.21
CA THR A 353 -28.16 -10.19 50.52
C THR A 353 -26.89 -10.22 51.38
N ASP A 354 -27.02 -9.84 52.65
CA ASP A 354 -25.94 -9.64 53.64
C ASP A 354 -25.03 -10.87 53.89
N GLU A 355 -25.30 -12.02 53.27
CA GLU A 355 -24.64 -13.31 53.51
C GLU A 355 -23.44 -13.57 52.59
N TYR A 356 -23.13 -12.68 51.63
CA TYR A 356 -22.09 -12.89 50.61
C TYR A 356 -20.98 -11.81 50.64
N HIS A 357 -20.68 -11.26 51.81
CA HIS A 357 -19.68 -10.19 51.96
C HIS A 357 -18.21 -10.65 52.00
N ASP A 358 -17.92 -11.96 52.08
CA ASP A 358 -16.55 -12.43 52.40
C ASP A 358 -15.70 -12.89 51.19
N TYR A 359 -16.21 -12.85 49.96
CA TYR A 359 -15.46 -13.38 48.78
C TYR A 359 -15.35 -12.47 47.55
N THR A 360 -15.85 -11.24 47.56
CA THR A 360 -15.82 -10.38 46.37
C THR A 360 -15.09 -9.06 46.66
N SER A 361 -13.77 -9.09 46.44
CA SER A 361 -12.91 -7.93 46.60
C SER A 361 -13.08 -6.81 45.55
N ASP A 362 -13.99 -6.92 44.57
CA ASP A 362 -14.29 -5.86 43.60
C ASP A 362 -15.72 -5.98 43.02
N PRO A 363 -16.74 -5.23 43.50
CA PRO A 363 -18.08 -5.22 42.89
C PRO A 363 -18.08 -4.65 41.46
N GLU A 364 -17.07 -3.83 41.10
CA GLU A 364 -16.94 -3.21 39.78
C GLU A 364 -16.65 -4.23 38.67
N LYS A 365 -15.92 -5.32 38.98
CA LYS A 365 -15.59 -6.40 38.02
C LYS A 365 -16.80 -7.28 37.66
N MET A 366 -17.88 -7.24 38.45
CA MET A 366 -19.14 -7.95 38.15
C MET A 366 -20.06 -7.16 37.20
N LEU A 367 -19.81 -5.87 36.96
CA LEU A 367 -20.59 -5.03 36.05
C LEU A 367 -20.01 -4.95 34.63
N VAL A 368 -18.79 -5.45 34.42
CA VAL A 368 -18.13 -5.54 33.10
C VAL A 368 -18.48 -6.88 32.45
N LEU A 369 -18.65 -6.88 31.12
CA LEU A 369 -18.97 -8.11 30.38
C LEU A 369 -17.89 -9.19 30.61
N PRO A 370 -18.25 -10.39 31.14
CA PRO A 370 -17.26 -11.41 31.41
C PRO A 370 -16.62 -11.93 30.11
N PRO A 371 -15.31 -12.23 30.11
CA PRO A 371 -14.53 -12.53 28.90
C PRO A 371 -15.04 -13.75 28.12
N HIS A 372 -15.71 -14.68 28.79
CA HIS A 372 -16.34 -15.83 28.15
C HIS A 372 -17.51 -15.42 27.22
N ILE A 373 -18.27 -14.36 27.54
CA ILE A 373 -19.36 -13.89 26.66
C ILE A 373 -18.79 -13.24 25.41
N ALA A 374 -17.74 -12.42 25.56
CA ALA A 374 -17.02 -11.82 24.43
C ALA A 374 -16.45 -12.87 23.47
N TYR A 375 -15.87 -13.96 24.00
CA TYR A 375 -15.45 -15.12 23.21
C TYR A 375 -16.61 -15.70 22.37
N VAL A 376 -17.75 -16.00 22.98
CA VAL A 376 -18.90 -16.59 22.27
C VAL A 376 -19.46 -15.63 21.22
N CYS A 377 -19.55 -14.34 21.54
CA CYS A 377 -19.97 -13.31 20.59
C CYS A 377 -19.04 -13.24 19.37
N SER A 378 -17.71 -13.33 19.57
CA SER A 378 -16.74 -13.29 18.46
C SER A 378 -16.95 -14.43 17.46
N VAL A 379 -17.22 -15.65 17.94
CA VAL A 379 -17.47 -16.82 17.10
C VAL A 379 -18.81 -16.69 16.37
N ILE A 380 -19.88 -16.24 17.04
CA ILE A 380 -21.19 -16.05 16.43
C ILE A 380 -21.11 -15.02 15.30
N ILE A 381 -20.50 -13.85 15.56
CA ILE A 381 -20.34 -12.79 14.57
C ILE A 381 -19.52 -13.25 13.38
N GLY A 382 -18.41 -13.97 13.62
CA GLY A 382 -17.58 -14.53 12.56
C GLY A 382 -18.34 -15.49 11.65
N ILE A 383 -19.10 -16.42 12.24
CA ILE A 383 -19.91 -17.38 11.46
C ILE A 383 -21.01 -16.66 10.68
N SER A 384 -21.69 -15.69 11.28
CA SER A 384 -22.72 -14.89 10.59
C SER A 384 -22.14 -14.11 9.41
N GLN A 385 -20.96 -13.50 9.57
CA GLN A 385 -20.29 -12.76 8.50
C GLN A 385 -19.84 -13.70 7.36
N MET A 386 -19.27 -14.86 7.68
CA MET A 386 -18.85 -15.85 6.68
C MET A 386 -20.05 -16.43 5.93
N ALA A 387 -21.13 -16.78 6.64
CA ALA A 387 -22.36 -17.26 6.03
C ALA A 387 -22.97 -16.21 5.08
N PHE A 388 -22.92 -14.94 5.47
CA PHE A 388 -23.34 -13.83 4.61
C PHE A 388 -22.48 -13.71 3.34
N GLY A 389 -21.15 -13.83 3.45
CA GLY A 389 -20.25 -13.83 2.29
C GLY A 389 -20.53 -14.98 1.30
N ILE A 390 -20.80 -16.18 1.81
CA ILE A 390 -21.19 -17.33 0.98
C ILE A 390 -22.54 -17.09 0.29
N ALA A 391 -23.50 -16.47 1.00
CA ALA A 391 -24.78 -16.10 0.40
C ALA A 391 -24.62 -15.09 -0.74
N LEU A 392 -23.65 -14.16 -0.67
CA LEU A 392 -23.34 -13.25 -1.79
C LEU A 392 -22.75 -13.99 -3.00
N SER A 393 -21.94 -15.02 -2.76
CA SER A 393 -21.38 -15.88 -3.82
C SER A 393 -22.49 -16.50 -4.68
N TYR A 394 -23.60 -16.93 -4.07
CA TYR A 394 -24.78 -17.43 -4.79
C TYR A 394 -25.33 -16.43 -5.82
N TYR A 395 -25.46 -15.16 -5.41
CA TYR A 395 -25.98 -14.13 -6.29
C TYR A 395 -25.05 -13.85 -7.47
N ASN A 396 -23.73 -13.95 -7.26
CA ASN A 396 -22.74 -13.83 -8.31
C ASN A 396 -22.90 -14.96 -9.36
N PHE A 397 -23.02 -16.21 -8.91
CA PHE A 397 -23.22 -17.36 -9.81
C PHE A 397 -24.57 -17.32 -10.54
N LYS A 398 -25.63 -16.82 -9.88
CA LYS A 398 -26.94 -16.63 -10.50
C LYS A 398 -26.89 -15.58 -11.61
N HIS A 399 -26.14 -14.49 -11.40
CA HIS A 399 -26.01 -13.40 -12.35
C HIS A 399 -25.14 -13.77 -13.57
N SER A 400 -24.13 -14.63 -13.37
CA SER A 400 -23.27 -15.15 -14.44
C SER A 400 -23.88 -16.33 -15.23
N GLU A 401 -25.15 -16.69 -14.97
CA GLU A 401 -25.89 -17.82 -15.61
C GLU A 401 -25.18 -19.19 -15.57
N SER A 402 -24.20 -19.39 -14.67
CA SER A 402 -23.46 -20.65 -14.51
C SER A 402 -24.20 -21.66 -13.64
N TYR A 403 -25.17 -22.39 -14.21
CA TYR A 403 -25.92 -23.45 -13.52
C TYR A 403 -25.04 -24.56 -12.92
N LEU A 404 -23.86 -24.80 -13.48
CA LEU A 404 -22.91 -25.82 -13.04
C LEU A 404 -22.21 -25.44 -11.72
N ASP A 405 -21.88 -24.16 -11.55
CA ASP A 405 -21.24 -23.65 -10.32
C ASP A 405 -22.24 -23.55 -9.18
N ILE A 406 -23.50 -23.23 -9.47
CA ILE A 406 -24.58 -23.19 -8.48
C ILE A 406 -24.78 -24.59 -7.87
N ASN A 407 -24.89 -25.64 -8.70
CA ASN A 407 -25.21 -26.97 -8.19
C ASN A 407 -24.04 -27.71 -7.54
N PHE A 408 -22.79 -27.45 -7.95
CA PHE A 408 -21.64 -28.27 -7.55
C PHE A 408 -20.58 -27.53 -6.73
N THR A 409 -20.63 -26.20 -6.69
CA THR A 409 -19.79 -25.38 -5.81
C THR A 409 -20.65 -24.78 -4.69
N PHE A 410 -21.75 -24.11 -5.02
CA PHE A 410 -22.57 -23.44 -4.00
C PHE A 410 -23.43 -24.39 -3.15
N ILE A 411 -24.16 -25.37 -3.73
CA ILE A 411 -25.03 -26.26 -2.93
C ILE A 411 -24.25 -27.07 -1.87
N PRO A 412 -23.07 -27.66 -2.16
CA PRO A 412 -22.26 -28.30 -1.12
C PRO A 412 -21.86 -27.27 -0.06
N GLN A 413 -21.23 -26.15 -0.44
CA GLN A 413 -20.76 -25.10 0.47
C GLN A 413 -21.90 -24.51 1.34
N GLY A 414 -23.06 -24.23 0.76
CA GLY A 414 -24.23 -23.70 1.44
C GLY A 414 -24.90 -24.72 2.38
N LYS A 415 -24.96 -26.00 2.02
CA LYS A 415 -25.48 -27.05 2.91
C LYS A 415 -24.62 -27.27 4.17
N TYR A 416 -23.31 -27.00 4.10
CA TYR A 416 -22.44 -27.00 5.29
C TYR A 416 -22.74 -25.86 6.28
N TYR A 417 -23.27 -24.72 5.81
CA TYR A 417 -23.53 -23.53 6.65
C TYR A 417 -25.01 -23.34 7.02
N PHE A 418 -25.97 -23.73 6.16
CA PHE A 418 -27.35 -23.24 6.20
C PHE A 418 -28.39 -24.22 6.79
N LEU A 419 -28.02 -25.46 7.16
CA LEU A 419 -28.97 -26.38 7.80
C LEU A 419 -29.13 -26.05 9.30
N GLY A 420 -29.85 -24.96 9.56
CA GLY A 420 -30.29 -24.51 10.87
C GLY A 420 -31.43 -23.50 10.72
N ASN A 421 -32.64 -23.97 10.43
CA ASN A 421 -33.84 -23.12 10.50
C ASN A 421 -34.41 -23.09 11.92
N TYR A 422 -34.77 -21.86 12.33
CA TYR A 422 -35.57 -21.39 13.48
C TYR A 422 -35.83 -22.35 14.66
N TYR A 423 -35.21 -22.04 15.80
CA TYR A 423 -35.64 -22.49 17.13
C TYR A 423 -35.58 -21.32 18.13
N PRO A 424 -36.53 -21.21 19.09
CA PRO A 424 -36.58 -20.06 19.98
C PRO A 424 -35.55 -20.24 21.10
N GLY A 425 -34.53 -19.38 21.13
CA GLY A 425 -33.74 -19.14 22.35
C GLY A 425 -32.22 -19.25 22.20
N ALA A 426 -31.53 -18.26 22.77
CA ALA A 426 -30.09 -18.03 22.70
C ALA A 426 -29.20 -19.04 23.45
N ARG A 427 -29.65 -20.28 23.70
CA ARG A 427 -28.89 -21.28 24.50
C ARG A 427 -28.54 -22.59 23.79
N CYS A 428 -28.99 -22.80 22.55
CA CYS A 428 -28.57 -23.91 21.69
C CYS A 428 -28.45 -23.41 20.25
N ALA A 429 -27.23 -23.34 19.69
CA ALA A 429 -27.02 -22.96 18.29
C ALA A 429 -26.75 -24.23 17.44
N PRO A 430 -27.27 -24.34 16.19
CA PRO A 430 -27.36 -25.62 15.47
C PRO A 430 -26.40 -25.74 14.28
N SER A 431 -25.13 -25.33 14.40
CA SER A 431 -24.14 -25.58 13.33
C SER A 431 -23.13 -26.66 13.73
N LEU A 432 -22.78 -27.54 12.78
CA LEU A 432 -21.74 -28.59 12.96
C LEU A 432 -20.43 -28.00 13.49
N LEU A 433 -20.14 -26.74 13.14
CA LEU A 433 -18.99 -25.99 13.62
C LEU A 433 -19.13 -25.52 15.08
N ILE A 434 -20.31 -25.03 15.50
CA ILE A 434 -20.57 -24.71 16.92
C ILE A 434 -20.54 -25.98 17.78
N GLY A 435 -21.04 -27.11 17.24
CA GLY A 435 -20.99 -28.42 17.91
C GLY A 435 -19.55 -28.89 18.09
N LEU A 436 -18.73 -28.81 17.03
CA LEU A 436 -17.32 -29.20 17.04
C LEU A 436 -16.45 -28.27 17.91
N ILE A 437 -16.77 -26.96 17.93
CA ILE A 437 -16.16 -26.00 18.85
C ILE A 437 -16.58 -26.26 20.30
N ASN A 438 -17.86 -26.51 20.58
CA ASN A 438 -18.33 -26.86 21.93
C ASN A 438 -17.76 -28.21 22.43
N MET A 439 -17.51 -29.16 21.52
CA MET A 439 -16.86 -30.43 21.82
C MET A 439 -15.36 -30.25 22.15
N PHE A 440 -14.67 -29.34 21.47
CA PHE A 440 -13.26 -29.01 21.75
C PHE A 440 -13.07 -28.07 22.96
N MET A 441 -14.07 -27.24 23.28
CA MET A 441 -14.00 -26.18 24.28
C MET A 441 -14.22 -26.62 25.74
N MET A 442 -14.45 -27.91 26.03
CA MET A 442 -14.55 -28.47 27.39
C MET A 442 -15.30 -27.54 28.37
N LYS A 443 -16.51 -27.11 28.00
CA LYS A 443 -17.28 -26.20 28.85
C LYS A 443 -17.89 -26.98 30.01
N SER A 444 -17.38 -26.76 31.22
CA SER A 444 -18.06 -27.21 32.44
C SER A 444 -19.41 -26.49 32.54
N ARG A 445 -20.51 -27.25 32.42
CA ARG A 445 -21.86 -26.77 32.71
C ARG A 445 -22.19 -27.13 34.15
N LYS A 446 -22.60 -26.14 34.96
CA LYS A 446 -23.27 -26.43 36.24
C LYS A 446 -24.57 -27.17 35.94
N THR A 447 -24.88 -28.17 36.77
CA THR A 447 -26.11 -28.96 36.71
C THR A 447 -27.33 -28.09 36.98
N GLY A 448 -28.40 -28.27 36.20
CA GLY A 448 -29.76 -27.86 36.55
C GLY A 448 -30.35 -26.69 35.75
N PHE A 449 -31.50 -26.95 35.12
CA PHE A 449 -32.59 -25.98 35.07
C PHE A 449 -33.41 -26.23 36.35
N THR A 450 -33.51 -25.26 37.24
CA THR A 450 -34.65 -25.18 38.16
C THR A 450 -35.81 -24.61 37.35
N ILE A 451 -36.71 -25.49 36.91
CA ILE A 451 -38.11 -25.11 36.77
C ILE A 451 -38.69 -25.44 38.14
N ASP A 452 -39.27 -24.42 38.74
CA ASP A 452 -39.88 -24.39 40.06
C ASP A 452 -38.91 -24.26 41.25
N ASP A 453 -39.21 -23.25 42.07
CA ASP A 453 -38.72 -23.13 43.44
C ASP A 453 -39.03 -24.43 44.19
N ASP A 454 -38.14 -24.78 45.11
CA ASP A 454 -38.40 -25.71 46.23
C ASP A 454 -37.93 -27.18 46.16
N SER A 455 -36.83 -27.49 45.45
CA SER A 455 -36.10 -28.74 45.78
C SER A 455 -34.59 -28.66 45.58
N ARG A 456 -33.86 -28.67 46.71
CA ARG A 456 -32.41 -28.88 46.80
C ARG A 456 -32.08 -30.37 46.69
N GLU A 457 -32.06 -30.96 45.50
CA GLU A 457 -31.34 -32.21 45.27
C GLU A 457 -30.66 -32.25 43.88
N PRO A 458 -29.35 -32.54 43.80
CA PRO A 458 -28.64 -32.65 42.53
C PRO A 458 -28.84 -34.04 41.90
N GLY A 459 -29.57 -34.10 40.78
CA GLY A 459 -29.67 -35.33 39.97
C GLY A 459 -28.33 -35.71 39.29
N PRO A 460 -28.04 -37.01 39.11
CA PRO A 460 -26.77 -37.48 38.55
C PRO A 460 -26.74 -37.23 37.04
N ASN A 461 -25.93 -36.26 36.61
CA ASN A 461 -25.75 -35.93 35.21
C ASN A 461 -24.46 -36.54 34.66
N CYS A 462 -24.58 -37.40 33.64
CA CYS A 462 -23.48 -37.77 32.76
C CYS A 462 -22.88 -36.51 32.12
N HIS A 463 -21.61 -36.25 32.38
CA HIS A 463 -20.80 -35.28 31.65
C HIS A 463 -19.57 -35.97 31.06
N LEU A 464 -19.32 -35.70 29.78
CA LEU A 464 -18.15 -36.11 29.01
C LEU A 464 -16.90 -35.31 29.43
N ASN A 465 -16.58 -35.26 30.73
CA ASN A 465 -15.45 -34.50 31.29
C ASN A 465 -14.31 -35.40 31.82
N TYR A 466 -14.34 -36.71 31.55
CA TYR A 466 -13.33 -37.66 32.05
C TYR A 466 -12.31 -38.15 31.01
N TRP A 467 -12.21 -37.52 29.84
CA TRP A 467 -11.45 -38.08 28.71
C TRP A 467 -10.02 -37.56 28.50
N VAL A 468 -9.39 -36.88 29.47
CA VAL A 468 -7.98 -36.46 29.34
C VAL A 468 -7.20 -36.69 30.63
N PHE A 469 -7.00 -37.96 30.98
CA PHE A 469 -5.85 -38.36 31.80
C PHE A 469 -5.43 -39.81 31.51
N SER A 470 -5.17 -40.14 30.25
CA SER A 470 -4.40 -41.34 29.92
C SER A 470 -3.65 -41.11 28.61
N ASN A 471 -2.33 -40.99 28.72
CA ASN A 471 -1.36 -40.91 27.64
C ASN A 471 -1.61 -41.97 26.56
N GLN A 472 -1.97 -41.54 25.34
CA GLN A 472 -1.42 -42.01 24.05
C GLN A 472 -2.29 -41.50 22.89
N PHE A 473 -1.70 -40.70 22.01
CA PHE A 473 -2.34 -40.19 20.80
C PHE A 473 -2.16 -41.22 19.67
N SER A 474 -3.26 -41.81 19.16
CA SER A 474 -3.22 -42.65 17.95
C SER A 474 -4.56 -42.58 17.18
N PHE A 475 -4.45 -42.48 15.85
CA PHE A 475 -5.53 -42.28 14.88
C PHE A 475 -6.69 -43.32 14.86
N PRO A 476 -6.56 -44.58 15.36
CA PRO A 476 -7.70 -45.51 15.43
C PRO A 476 -8.76 -45.11 16.47
N PHE A 477 -8.44 -44.19 17.37
CA PHE A 477 -9.28 -43.81 18.50
C PHE A 477 -10.56 -43.03 18.10
N LEU A 478 -10.51 -42.28 16.99
CA LEU A 478 -11.66 -41.49 16.48
C LEU A 478 -12.77 -42.36 15.84
N LEU A 479 -12.40 -43.50 15.23
CA LEU A 479 -13.35 -44.48 14.69
C LEU A 479 -13.93 -45.40 15.79
N GLY A 480 -13.15 -45.70 16.82
CA GLY A 480 -13.63 -46.45 18.00
C GLY A 480 -14.61 -45.65 18.88
N ALA A 481 -14.38 -44.34 19.01
CA ALA A 481 -15.24 -43.45 19.80
C ALA A 481 -16.63 -43.23 19.19
N SER A 482 -16.75 -43.29 17.86
CA SER A 482 -18.05 -43.19 17.15
C SER A 482 -18.85 -44.51 17.21
N LEU A 483 -18.17 -45.65 17.33
CA LEU A 483 -18.83 -46.96 17.48
C LEU A 483 -19.28 -47.24 18.93
N SER A 484 -18.60 -46.70 19.95
CA SER A 484 -19.00 -46.85 21.37
C SER A 484 -20.29 -46.13 21.73
N CYS A 485 -20.79 -45.21 20.89
CA CYS A 485 -22.13 -44.63 21.04
C CYS A 485 -23.26 -45.62 20.65
N TYR A 486 -22.92 -46.76 20.01
CA TYR A 486 -23.89 -47.66 19.39
C TYR A 486 -24.15 -48.97 20.16
N LEU A 487 -23.42 -49.23 21.25
CA LEU A 487 -23.70 -50.37 22.13
C LEU A 487 -24.45 -49.86 23.39
N PRO A 488 -25.71 -50.25 23.59
CA PRO A 488 -26.49 -49.82 24.75
C PRO A 488 -25.93 -50.49 26.00
N SER A 489 -25.30 -49.73 26.89
CA SER A 489 -25.13 -50.15 28.28
C SER A 489 -26.44 -49.87 29.04
N PRO A 490 -27.09 -50.90 29.63
CA PRO A 490 -28.36 -50.72 30.31
C PRO A 490 -28.08 -50.29 31.75
N THR A 491 -27.96 -48.99 32.04
CA THR A 491 -28.03 -48.43 33.41
C THR A 491 -27.94 -46.89 33.40
N SER A 492 -28.94 -46.22 32.84
CA SER A 492 -29.43 -44.91 33.31
C SER A 492 -30.56 -44.44 32.42
N PHE A 493 -31.74 -45.03 32.64
CA PHE A 493 -32.99 -44.51 32.11
C PHE A 493 -33.44 -43.34 32.99
N GLY A 494 -32.88 -42.16 32.72
CA GLY A 494 -33.43 -40.88 33.17
C GLY A 494 -34.00 -40.16 31.96
N ASN A 495 -35.33 -39.97 31.95
CA ASN A 495 -36.09 -39.31 30.87
C ASN A 495 -35.50 -37.94 30.49
N ASN A 496 -34.73 -37.86 29.41
CA ASN A 496 -34.48 -36.61 28.69
C ASN A 496 -34.39 -36.90 27.19
N LYS A 497 -35.56 -36.90 26.53
CA LYS A 497 -35.69 -37.14 25.08
C LYS A 497 -34.82 -36.19 24.24
N ASN A 498 -34.51 -34.99 24.74
CA ASN A 498 -33.70 -33.99 24.04
C ASN A 498 -32.24 -34.42 23.79
N ASN A 499 -31.66 -35.30 24.61
CA ASN A 499 -30.26 -35.71 24.47
C ASN A 499 -30.06 -36.80 23.41
N VAL A 500 -31.07 -37.65 23.15
CA VAL A 500 -31.01 -38.71 22.12
C VAL A 500 -31.13 -38.11 20.72
N TYR A 501 -32.05 -37.15 20.53
CA TYR A 501 -32.18 -36.44 19.25
C TYR A 501 -30.94 -35.59 18.91
N MET A 502 -30.24 -35.07 19.93
CA MET A 502 -29.00 -34.32 19.74
C MET A 502 -27.88 -35.19 19.17
N GLY A 503 -27.62 -36.37 19.75
CA GLY A 503 -26.58 -37.29 19.27
C GLY A 503 -26.85 -37.85 17.87
N VAL A 504 -28.11 -38.16 17.54
CA VAL A 504 -28.50 -38.59 16.18
C VAL A 504 -28.28 -37.46 15.17
N THR A 505 -28.62 -36.22 15.54
CA THR A 505 -28.43 -35.05 14.67
C THR A 505 -26.95 -34.78 14.39
N GLU A 506 -26.09 -34.85 15.41
CA GLU A 506 -24.64 -34.67 15.27
C GLU A 506 -24.00 -35.72 14.35
N PHE A 507 -24.42 -36.99 14.49
CA PHE A 507 -23.95 -38.06 13.61
C PHE A 507 -24.39 -37.86 12.16
N CYS A 508 -25.67 -37.53 11.93
CA CYS A 508 -26.17 -37.24 10.57
C CYS A 508 -25.41 -36.09 9.92
N LEU A 509 -25.14 -35.00 10.65
CA LEU A 509 -24.38 -33.86 10.14
C LEU A 509 -22.93 -34.25 9.80
N LEU A 510 -22.27 -35.07 10.62
CA LEU A 510 -20.92 -35.56 10.35
C LEU A 510 -20.86 -36.41 9.06
N VAL A 511 -21.83 -37.30 8.88
CA VAL A 511 -21.93 -38.14 7.67
C VAL A 511 -22.15 -37.28 6.43
N PHE A 512 -23.03 -36.28 6.49
CA PHE A 512 -23.22 -35.32 5.39
C PHE A 512 -21.93 -34.54 5.07
N ALA A 513 -21.19 -34.13 6.10
CA ALA A 513 -19.93 -33.42 5.91
C ALA A 513 -18.86 -34.29 5.23
N LEU A 514 -18.70 -35.54 5.67
CA LEU A 514 -17.74 -36.47 5.05
C LEU A 514 -18.11 -36.82 3.60
N LEU A 515 -19.40 -36.93 3.29
CA LEU A 515 -19.86 -37.27 1.94
C LEU A 515 -19.76 -36.09 0.97
N ALA A 516 -19.80 -34.85 1.45
CA ALA A 516 -19.76 -33.68 0.56
C ALA A 516 -18.34 -33.31 0.07
N ILE A 517 -17.26 -33.74 0.75
CA ILE A 517 -15.88 -33.57 0.26
C ILE A 517 -15.65 -34.27 -1.10
N PRO A 518 -15.93 -35.58 -1.26
CA PRO A 518 -15.76 -36.25 -2.55
C PRO A 518 -16.72 -35.73 -3.62
N VAL A 519 -17.92 -35.26 -3.23
CA VAL A 519 -18.88 -34.64 -4.17
C VAL A 519 -18.29 -33.34 -4.76
N MET A 520 -17.70 -32.47 -3.94
CA MET A 520 -17.13 -31.21 -4.43
C MET A 520 -15.89 -31.41 -5.30
N LEU A 521 -15.08 -32.44 -4.99
CA LEU A 521 -13.85 -32.73 -5.72
C LEU A 521 -14.10 -33.38 -7.09
N LEU A 522 -15.03 -34.34 -7.17
CA LEU A 522 -15.20 -35.17 -8.37
C LEU A 522 -16.27 -34.64 -9.34
N VAL A 523 -17.34 -34.03 -8.84
CA VAL A 523 -18.55 -33.87 -9.66
C VAL A 523 -18.41 -32.80 -10.75
N LYS A 524 -17.85 -31.63 -10.43
CA LYS A 524 -17.63 -30.55 -11.42
C LYS A 524 -16.72 -30.98 -12.60
N PRO A 525 -15.51 -31.52 -12.38
CA PRO A 525 -14.64 -31.94 -13.48
C PRO A 525 -15.23 -33.09 -14.30
N LEU A 526 -15.94 -34.04 -13.67
CA LEU A 526 -16.61 -35.14 -14.37
C LEU A 526 -17.75 -34.65 -15.28
N ILE A 527 -18.52 -33.64 -14.86
CA ILE A 527 -19.61 -33.10 -15.67
C ILE A 527 -19.07 -32.26 -16.81
N LEU A 528 -18.05 -31.42 -16.57
CA LEU A 528 -17.37 -30.66 -17.64
C LEU A 528 -16.79 -31.61 -18.69
N TRP A 529 -16.18 -32.71 -18.26
CA TRP A 529 -15.69 -33.76 -19.17
C TRP A 529 -16.82 -34.39 -20.00
N ARG A 530 -17.96 -34.73 -19.37
CA ARG A 530 -19.12 -35.28 -20.09
C ARG A 530 -19.68 -34.28 -21.11
N GLN A 531 -19.85 -33.01 -20.72
CA GLN A 531 -20.34 -31.96 -21.61
C GLN A 531 -19.42 -31.73 -22.80
N HIS A 532 -18.09 -31.71 -22.58
CA HIS A 532 -17.12 -31.58 -23.66
C HIS A 532 -17.15 -32.79 -24.60
N LYS A 533 -17.19 -34.01 -24.05
CA LYS A 533 -17.31 -35.25 -24.83
C LYS A 533 -18.58 -35.28 -25.68
N ASP A 534 -19.71 -34.82 -25.14
CA ASP A 534 -20.99 -34.72 -25.84
C ASP A 534 -21.02 -33.57 -26.87
N ALA A 535 -20.32 -32.46 -26.62
CA ALA A 535 -20.14 -31.37 -27.57
C ALA A 535 -19.24 -31.78 -28.75
N SER A 536 -18.14 -32.49 -28.50
CA SER A 536 -17.31 -33.08 -29.56
C SER A 536 -18.09 -34.09 -30.41
N ARG A 537 -18.98 -34.89 -29.80
CA ARG A 537 -19.88 -35.81 -30.53
C ARG A 537 -20.93 -35.08 -31.38
N ARG A 538 -21.47 -33.95 -30.91
CA ARG A 538 -22.44 -33.12 -31.65
C ARG A 538 -21.80 -32.35 -32.81
N ASN A 539 -20.60 -31.79 -32.63
CA ASN A 539 -19.86 -31.14 -33.71
C ASN A 539 -19.46 -32.13 -34.83
N LEU A 540 -19.24 -33.40 -34.48
CA LEU A 540 -19.00 -34.47 -35.45
C LEU A 540 -20.27 -34.81 -36.27
N HIS A 541 -21.47 -34.73 -35.68
CA HIS A 541 -22.75 -34.95 -36.39
C HIS A 541 -23.23 -33.73 -37.19
N GLY A 542 -22.96 -32.50 -36.73
CA GLY A 542 -23.30 -31.27 -37.47
C GLY A 542 -22.54 -31.11 -38.79
N THR A 543 -21.37 -31.73 -38.90
CA THR A 543 -20.58 -31.78 -40.16
C THR A 543 -21.17 -32.77 -41.18
N GLN A 544 -22.05 -33.68 -40.75
CA GLN A 544 -22.64 -34.70 -41.61
C GLN A 544 -24.01 -34.28 -42.20
N GLN A 545 -24.71 -33.31 -41.60
CA GLN A 545 -26.02 -32.85 -42.09
C GLN A 545 -25.95 -31.75 -43.16
N THR A 546 -24.91 -30.91 -43.20
CA THR A 546 -24.71 -29.93 -44.30
C THR A 546 -24.28 -30.56 -45.62
N PHE A 547 -23.87 -31.83 -45.63
CA PHE A 547 -23.52 -32.56 -46.86
C PHE A 547 -24.73 -33.32 -47.47
N ALA A 548 -25.89 -33.37 -46.80
CA ALA A 548 -27.00 -34.24 -47.19
C ALA A 548 -28.18 -33.53 -47.89
N SER A 549 -28.14 -32.21 -48.09
CA SER A 549 -29.28 -31.46 -48.65
C SER A 549 -28.91 -30.42 -49.71
N THR A 550 -28.17 -30.78 -50.77
CA THR A 550 -28.28 -30.08 -52.07
C THR A 550 -27.74 -30.93 -53.23
N ILE A 551 -28.56 -31.84 -53.78
CA ILE A 551 -28.40 -32.30 -55.17
C ILE A 551 -29.79 -32.29 -55.83
N PRO A 552 -30.05 -31.44 -56.84
CA PRO A 552 -31.28 -31.49 -57.63
C PRO A 552 -31.20 -32.61 -58.69
N PRO A 553 -32.34 -33.18 -59.15
CA PRO A 553 -32.32 -34.21 -60.18
C PRO A 553 -32.18 -33.56 -61.55
N ARG A 554 -31.26 -34.03 -62.39
CA ARG A 554 -31.17 -33.62 -63.80
C ARG A 554 -31.25 -34.82 -64.73
N GLN A 555 -32.28 -34.78 -65.58
CA GLN A 555 -32.59 -35.74 -66.64
C GLN A 555 -31.51 -35.81 -67.72
N ARG A 556 -31.46 -36.97 -68.40
CA ARG A 556 -30.64 -37.30 -69.57
C ARG A 556 -30.86 -36.33 -70.74
N GLY A 557 -29.76 -36.00 -71.43
CA GLY A 557 -29.80 -35.49 -72.81
C GLY A 557 -28.47 -34.92 -73.31
N ALA A 558 -27.84 -35.63 -74.25
CA ALA A 558 -27.01 -35.17 -75.37
C ALA A 558 -25.73 -34.31 -75.15
N GLN A 559 -24.59 -34.98 -75.36
CA GLN A 559 -23.54 -34.70 -76.37
C GLN A 559 -23.02 -33.26 -76.67
N VAL A 560 -21.71 -33.10 -76.42
CA VAL A 560 -20.61 -32.53 -77.25
C VAL A 560 -20.70 -31.05 -77.70
N LEU A 561 -19.79 -30.18 -77.21
CA LEU A 561 -18.66 -29.57 -77.95
C LEU A 561 -17.93 -28.49 -77.12
N ASP A 562 -16.65 -28.39 -77.40
CA ASP A 562 -15.58 -27.54 -76.88
C ASP A 562 -15.74 -26.05 -77.25
N GLU A 563 -15.16 -25.16 -76.44
CA GLU A 563 -14.43 -23.92 -76.81
C GLU A 563 -14.41 -22.84 -75.70
N GLY A 564 -13.20 -22.45 -75.28
CA GLY A 564 -12.74 -21.05 -75.39
C GLY A 564 -12.89 -20.04 -74.23
N PHE A 565 -11.76 -19.80 -73.53
CA PHE A 565 -11.09 -18.50 -73.30
C PHE A 565 -11.75 -17.37 -72.45
N VAL A 566 -11.04 -16.90 -71.39
CA VAL A 566 -10.34 -15.59 -71.25
C VAL A 566 -9.73 -15.50 -69.82
N ASP A 567 -8.40 -15.31 -69.74
CA ASP A 567 -7.62 -14.86 -68.58
C ASP A 567 -7.41 -13.34 -68.66
N VAL A 568 -7.46 -12.62 -67.53
CA VAL A 568 -6.67 -11.39 -67.32
C VAL A 568 -6.30 -11.25 -65.84
N ASP A 569 -5.03 -11.52 -65.58
CA ASP A 569 -4.26 -11.22 -64.38
C ASP A 569 -3.69 -9.78 -64.51
N SER A 570 -3.68 -8.98 -63.44
CA SER A 570 -2.60 -8.01 -63.11
C SER A 570 -2.93 -7.03 -61.97
N LEU A 571 -1.85 -6.74 -61.22
CA LEU A 571 -1.60 -5.72 -60.18
C LEU A 571 -2.08 -6.02 -58.75
N GLN A 572 -1.27 -5.91 -57.68
CA GLN A 572 0.17 -5.76 -57.52
C GLN A 572 0.48 -5.88 -56.02
N ASN A 573 1.64 -6.46 -55.70
CA ASN A 573 2.32 -6.51 -54.41
C ASN A 573 2.47 -5.13 -53.73
N TYR A 574 2.22 -5.01 -52.42
CA TYR A 574 2.91 -4.07 -51.53
C TYR A 574 2.95 -4.63 -50.09
N ASN A 575 4.16 -4.98 -49.62
CA ASN A 575 4.47 -5.32 -48.23
C ASN A 575 5.13 -4.11 -47.57
N SER A 576 4.66 -3.68 -46.40
CA SER A 576 5.31 -2.66 -45.57
C SER A 576 6.27 -3.31 -44.56
N VAL A 577 7.54 -2.93 -44.66
CA VAL A 577 8.65 -3.31 -43.78
C VAL A 577 8.62 -2.44 -42.51
N HIS A 578 8.66 -3.07 -41.34
CA HIS A 578 8.91 -2.37 -40.06
C HIS A 578 10.39 -2.54 -39.70
N ALA A 579 11.09 -1.42 -39.50
CA ALA A 579 12.43 -1.38 -38.93
C ALA A 579 12.32 -1.09 -37.43
N ASN A 580 12.93 -1.92 -36.59
CA ASN A 580 13.22 -1.59 -35.19
C ASN A 580 14.74 -1.46 -35.04
N LEU A 581 15.17 -0.32 -34.49
CA LEU A 581 16.54 -0.04 -34.12
C LEU A 581 16.65 -0.06 -32.60
N SER A 582 17.28 -1.09 -32.05
CA SER A 582 17.98 -1.05 -30.77
C SER A 582 19.01 -2.18 -30.74
N GLU A 583 20.27 -1.79 -30.61
CA GLU A 583 21.47 -2.63 -30.51
C GLU A 583 21.38 -3.54 -29.28
N ASP A 584 21.32 -4.86 -29.49
CA ASP A 584 22.41 -5.82 -29.17
C ASP A 584 21.87 -7.26 -29.23
N GLY A 585 22.48 -8.07 -30.11
CA GLY A 585 22.46 -9.54 -30.09
C GLY A 585 21.19 -10.25 -30.58
N ALA A 586 21.04 -10.40 -31.90
CA ALA A 586 20.07 -11.32 -32.49
C ALA A 586 20.77 -12.42 -33.30
N GLU A 587 20.60 -13.66 -32.85
CA GLU A 587 20.87 -14.88 -33.63
C GLU A 587 19.65 -15.18 -34.52
N VAL A 588 19.90 -15.45 -35.81
CA VAL A 588 18.88 -15.64 -36.85
C VAL A 588 18.46 -17.10 -36.92
N ILE A 589 17.20 -17.42 -36.59
CA ILE A 589 16.59 -18.72 -36.92
C ILE A 589 15.49 -18.49 -37.95
N HIS A 590 15.70 -19.03 -39.15
CA HIS A 590 14.75 -19.04 -40.25
C HIS A 590 13.60 -20.03 -39.99
N HIS A 591 12.35 -19.57 -40.08
CA HIS A 591 11.23 -20.46 -40.37
C HIS A 591 10.46 -19.94 -41.60
N GLY A 592 10.71 -20.61 -42.73
CA GLY A 592 9.90 -20.50 -43.94
C GLY A 592 8.52 -21.10 -43.72
N GLY A 593 7.50 -20.41 -44.23
CA GLY A 593 6.10 -20.79 -44.08
C GLY A 593 5.67 -21.93 -45.00
N ASN A 594 4.64 -22.64 -44.55
CA ASN A 594 3.64 -23.23 -45.43
C ASN A 594 2.26 -22.88 -44.85
N SER A 595 1.54 -22.02 -45.57
CA SER A 595 0.13 -21.72 -45.38
C SER A 595 -0.69 -22.99 -45.59
N THR A 596 -1.22 -23.55 -44.51
CA THR A 596 -2.44 -24.35 -44.55
C THR A 596 -3.56 -23.46 -44.00
N THR A 597 -4.66 -23.41 -44.75
CA THR A 597 -6.05 -23.07 -44.38
C THR A 597 -6.32 -22.77 -42.89
N PRO A 598 -7.18 -21.78 -42.56
CA PRO A 598 -7.42 -21.36 -41.18
C PRO A 598 -8.04 -22.50 -40.38
N THR A 599 -7.18 -23.28 -39.74
CA THR A 599 -7.54 -24.38 -38.85
C THR A 599 -7.52 -23.82 -37.44
N LYS A 600 -8.71 -23.71 -36.85
CA LYS A 600 -8.99 -23.72 -35.40
C LYS A 600 -7.77 -23.44 -34.50
N LYS A 601 -7.47 -22.16 -34.30
CA LYS A 601 -6.76 -21.61 -33.12
C LYS A 601 -7.63 -20.41 -32.74
N ASP A 602 -8.56 -20.50 -31.80
CA ASP A 602 -8.32 -20.57 -30.35
C ASP A 602 -9.44 -21.33 -29.62
N LEU A 603 -9.42 -22.66 -29.63
CA LEU A 603 -10.07 -23.45 -28.58
C LEU A 603 -8.94 -24.00 -27.72
N LYS A 604 -8.74 -23.45 -26.51
CA LYS A 604 -7.92 -24.11 -25.50
C LYS A 604 -8.39 -25.56 -25.42
N GLU A 605 -7.49 -26.51 -25.70
CA GLU A 605 -7.75 -27.92 -25.44
C GLU A 605 -8.17 -28.05 -23.98
N PHE A 606 -9.35 -28.61 -23.73
CA PHE A 606 -9.84 -28.81 -22.37
C PHE A 606 -8.94 -29.85 -21.69
N ASP A 607 -7.97 -29.39 -20.92
CA ASP A 607 -7.12 -30.27 -20.12
C ASP A 607 -7.87 -30.68 -18.85
N LEU A 608 -8.28 -31.95 -18.84
CA LEU A 608 -8.92 -32.57 -17.68
C LEU A 608 -7.95 -32.60 -16.48
N GLY A 609 -6.66 -32.79 -16.72
CA GLY A 609 -5.64 -32.83 -15.69
C GLY A 609 -5.59 -31.52 -14.92
N ASP A 610 -5.46 -30.40 -15.63
CA ASP A 610 -5.43 -29.06 -15.04
C ASP A 610 -6.72 -28.73 -14.29
N THR A 611 -7.88 -29.07 -14.87
CA THR A 611 -9.18 -28.84 -14.23
C THR A 611 -9.31 -29.63 -12.93
N PHE A 612 -8.83 -30.87 -12.91
CA PHE A 612 -8.87 -31.74 -11.73
C PHE A 612 -7.92 -31.25 -10.64
N VAL A 613 -6.69 -30.87 -11.00
CA VAL A 613 -5.70 -30.33 -10.07
C VAL A 613 -6.20 -29.03 -9.45
N TYR A 614 -6.73 -28.10 -10.26
CA TYR A 614 -7.29 -26.85 -9.76
C TYR A 614 -8.47 -27.09 -8.81
N GLN A 615 -9.39 -27.98 -9.16
CA GLN A 615 -10.54 -28.31 -8.31
C GLN A 615 -10.13 -28.99 -7.00
N ALA A 616 -9.09 -29.85 -7.03
CA ALA A 616 -8.55 -30.48 -5.83
C ALA A 616 -7.92 -29.46 -4.89
N ILE A 617 -7.10 -28.53 -5.40
CA ILE A 617 -6.52 -27.42 -4.63
C ILE A 617 -7.63 -26.58 -4.00
N HIS A 618 -8.60 -26.13 -4.80
CA HIS A 618 -9.73 -25.34 -4.32
C HIS A 618 -10.53 -26.06 -3.22
N THR A 619 -10.66 -27.40 -3.32
CA THR A 619 -11.36 -28.20 -2.31
C THR A 619 -10.62 -28.27 -0.99
N ILE A 620 -9.31 -28.51 -1.04
CA ILE A 620 -8.45 -28.58 0.15
C ILE A 620 -8.38 -27.21 0.82
N GLU A 621 -8.16 -26.15 0.04
CA GLU A 621 -8.12 -24.78 0.52
C GLU A 621 -9.44 -24.36 1.15
N PHE A 622 -10.59 -24.69 0.54
CA PHE A 622 -11.89 -24.39 1.11
C PHE A 622 -12.13 -25.10 2.44
N ALA A 623 -11.82 -26.40 2.54
CA ALA A 623 -12.05 -27.19 3.75
C ALA A 623 -11.16 -26.73 4.92
N LEU A 624 -9.85 -26.59 4.69
CA LEU A 624 -8.92 -26.06 5.70
C LEU A 624 -9.21 -24.60 6.02
N GLY A 625 -9.59 -23.81 5.01
CA GLY A 625 -9.98 -22.42 5.15
C GLY A 625 -11.21 -22.23 6.03
N CYS A 626 -12.22 -23.10 5.98
CA CYS A 626 -13.39 -22.97 6.87
C CYS A 626 -13.01 -23.06 8.36
N ILE A 627 -12.11 -23.97 8.73
CA ILE A 627 -11.63 -24.12 10.11
C ILE A 627 -10.74 -22.94 10.49
N SER A 628 -9.76 -22.65 9.64
CA SER A 628 -8.79 -21.56 9.86
C SER A 628 -9.46 -20.20 9.99
N HIS A 629 -10.39 -19.87 9.07
CA HIS A 629 -11.07 -18.58 9.06
C HIS A 629 -11.97 -18.41 10.29
N THR A 630 -12.60 -19.49 10.78
CA THR A 630 -13.43 -19.42 11.99
C THR A 630 -12.58 -19.19 13.23
N ALA A 631 -11.48 -19.94 13.40
CA ALA A 631 -10.54 -19.72 14.50
C ALA A 631 -9.92 -18.32 14.45
N SER A 632 -9.76 -17.77 13.25
CA SER A 632 -9.26 -16.42 13.01
C SER A 632 -10.10 -15.30 13.66
N TYR A 633 -11.42 -15.49 13.79
CA TYR A 633 -12.31 -14.52 14.44
C TYR A 633 -12.11 -14.41 15.96
N LEU A 634 -11.38 -15.34 16.58
CA LEU A 634 -10.96 -15.23 17.98
C LEU A 634 -10.10 -13.98 18.25
N ARG A 635 -9.52 -13.39 17.19
CA ARG A 635 -8.86 -12.08 17.26
C ARG A 635 -9.76 -10.98 17.81
N LEU A 636 -11.06 -10.99 17.50
CA LEU A 636 -12.02 -10.00 18.01
C LEU A 636 -12.04 -10.01 19.54
N TRP A 637 -12.07 -11.22 20.12
CA TRP A 637 -12.03 -11.40 21.57
C TRP A 637 -10.66 -11.06 22.16
N ALA A 638 -9.57 -11.60 21.58
CA ALA A 638 -8.23 -11.41 22.11
C ALA A 638 -7.83 -9.93 22.18
N LEU A 639 -8.14 -9.16 21.13
CA LEU A 639 -7.78 -7.75 21.05
C LEU A 639 -8.66 -6.87 21.94
N SER A 640 -9.95 -7.19 22.05
CA SER A 640 -10.86 -6.54 23.01
C SER A 640 -10.43 -6.78 24.46
N LEU A 641 -10.02 -8.01 24.79
CA LEU A 641 -9.51 -8.34 26.13
C LEU A 641 -8.20 -7.59 26.42
N ALA A 642 -7.27 -7.57 25.47
CA ALA A 642 -6.01 -6.84 25.61
C ALA A 642 -6.25 -5.34 25.85
N HIS A 643 -7.13 -4.72 25.06
CA HIS A 643 -7.49 -3.31 25.19
C HIS A 643 -8.06 -2.99 26.59
N ALA A 644 -9.03 -3.78 27.06
CA ALA A 644 -9.63 -3.58 28.38
C ALA A 644 -8.60 -3.73 29.51
N GLN A 645 -7.71 -4.73 29.42
CA GLN A 645 -6.66 -4.97 30.43
C GLN A 645 -5.60 -3.86 30.42
N LEU A 646 -5.17 -3.38 29.25
CA LEU A 646 -4.20 -2.30 29.15
C LEU A 646 -4.77 -0.97 29.64
N SER A 647 -6.06 -0.72 29.41
CA SER A 647 -6.79 0.41 29.98
C SER A 647 -6.81 0.35 31.53
N ASP A 648 -7.10 -0.82 32.11
CA ASP A 648 -7.12 -1.02 33.58
C ASP A 648 -5.74 -0.82 34.22
N VAL A 649 -4.69 -1.40 33.61
CA VAL A 649 -3.32 -1.24 34.09
C VAL A 649 -2.90 0.24 34.03
N LEU A 650 -3.24 0.94 32.96
CA LEU A 650 -2.89 2.36 32.80
C LEU A 650 -3.65 3.22 33.83
N TRP A 651 -4.93 2.93 34.11
CA TRP A 651 -5.70 3.58 35.16
C TRP A 651 -5.12 3.34 36.56
N THR A 652 -4.88 2.07 36.90
CA THR A 652 -4.45 1.66 38.25
C THR A 652 -3.01 2.00 38.57
N MET A 653 -2.10 1.97 37.59
CA MET A 653 -0.68 2.25 37.82
C MET A 653 -0.34 3.74 37.71
N VAL A 654 -0.99 4.48 36.79
CA VAL A 654 -0.66 5.90 36.54
C VAL A 654 -1.62 6.80 37.29
N PHE A 655 -2.92 6.71 37.00
CA PHE A 655 -3.88 7.71 37.48
C PHE A 655 -4.22 7.54 38.96
N ARG A 656 -4.35 6.30 39.45
CA ARG A 656 -4.63 6.02 40.88
C ARG A 656 -3.56 6.58 41.81
N MET A 657 -2.27 6.52 41.43
CA MET A 657 -1.18 7.08 42.23
C MET A 657 -1.32 8.59 42.43
N GLY A 658 -1.86 9.31 41.43
CA GLY A 658 -2.12 10.75 41.51
C GLY A 658 -3.32 11.14 42.38
N LEU A 659 -4.25 10.21 42.66
CA LEU A 659 -5.44 10.42 43.49
C LEU A 659 -5.23 10.13 44.98
N LEU A 660 -4.18 9.37 45.33
CA LEU A 660 -3.91 8.94 46.71
C LEU A 660 -3.34 10.05 47.60
N GLN A 661 -2.81 11.14 47.03
CA GLN A 661 -2.23 12.25 47.78
C GLN A 661 -3.24 13.38 47.99
N GLY A 662 -3.65 13.62 49.24
CA GLY A 662 -4.53 14.73 49.61
C GLY A 662 -3.79 16.08 49.79
N GLY A 663 -4.50 17.19 49.58
CA GLY A 663 -4.02 18.56 49.82
C GLY A 663 -3.77 19.39 48.55
N TYR A 664 -3.44 20.67 48.72
CA TYR A 664 -3.17 21.60 47.60
C TYR A 664 -1.98 21.15 46.74
N LEU A 665 -0.94 20.58 47.36
CA LEU A 665 0.20 19.99 46.64
C LEU A 665 -0.25 18.76 45.82
N GLY A 666 -1.16 17.96 46.38
CA GLY A 666 -1.76 16.80 45.71
C GLY A 666 -2.50 17.22 44.43
N ALA A 667 -3.31 18.28 44.47
CA ALA A 667 -4.03 18.77 43.30
C ALA A 667 -3.12 19.17 42.12
N VAL A 668 -1.98 19.82 42.41
CA VAL A 668 -0.98 20.18 41.39
C VAL A 668 -0.33 18.91 40.81
N LEU A 669 0.01 17.94 41.67
CA LEU A 669 0.56 16.67 41.23
C LEU A 669 -0.44 15.88 40.37
N THR A 670 -1.72 15.82 40.77
CA THR A 670 -2.78 15.14 40.00
C THR A 670 -2.91 15.74 38.60
N TYR A 671 -2.75 17.06 38.43
CA TYR A 671 -2.79 17.70 37.11
C TYR A 671 -1.66 17.21 36.19
N PHE A 672 -0.41 17.16 36.69
CA PHE A 672 0.71 16.64 35.92
C PHE A 672 0.57 15.14 35.61
N VAL A 673 0.13 14.34 36.59
CA VAL A 673 -0.13 12.91 36.40
C VAL A 673 -1.26 12.69 35.40
N PHE A 674 -2.31 13.51 35.42
CA PHE A 674 -3.39 13.48 34.43
C PHE A 674 -2.88 13.81 33.01
N LEU A 675 -1.99 14.80 32.86
CA LEU A 675 -1.39 15.12 31.56
C LEU A 675 -0.60 13.93 30.99
N VAL A 676 0.19 13.26 31.83
CA VAL A 676 0.92 12.04 31.44
C VAL A 676 -0.04 10.92 31.08
N PHE A 677 -1.06 10.67 31.91
CA PHE A 677 -2.13 9.70 31.64
C PHE A 677 -2.80 9.99 30.29
N ALA A 678 -3.28 11.21 30.06
CA ALA A 678 -3.97 11.60 28.84
C ALA A 678 -3.09 11.45 27.59
N THR A 679 -1.80 11.80 27.69
CA THR A 679 -0.85 11.67 26.57
C THR A 679 -0.58 10.20 26.24
N MET A 680 -0.38 9.35 27.27
CA MET A 680 -0.18 7.91 27.05
C MET A 680 -1.45 7.24 26.52
N THR A 681 -2.63 7.60 27.03
CA THR A 681 -3.92 7.10 26.52
C THR A 681 -4.10 7.43 25.04
N VAL A 682 -3.85 8.66 24.62
CA VAL A 682 -4.00 9.05 23.20
C VAL A 682 -2.98 8.34 22.31
N PHE A 683 -1.71 8.26 22.72
CA PHE A 683 -0.67 7.69 21.88
C PHE A 683 -0.74 6.15 21.83
N ILE A 684 -0.83 5.49 22.97
CA ILE A 684 -0.76 4.02 23.07
C ILE A 684 -2.13 3.41 22.78
N LEU A 685 -3.15 3.78 23.55
CA LEU A 685 -4.46 3.15 23.47
C LEU A 685 -5.22 3.63 22.21
N VAL A 686 -5.33 4.94 21.97
CA VAL A 686 -6.12 5.42 20.82
C VAL A 686 -5.39 5.24 19.48
N LEU A 687 -4.12 5.63 19.39
CA LEU A 687 -3.41 5.64 18.09
C LEU A 687 -2.81 4.27 17.76
N MET A 688 -1.94 3.71 18.62
CA MET A 688 -1.26 2.44 18.30
C MET A 688 -2.19 1.23 18.35
N GLU A 689 -2.98 1.05 19.41
CA GLU A 689 -3.94 -0.06 19.47
C GLU A 689 -5.11 0.13 18.52
N GLY A 690 -5.60 1.37 18.34
CA GLY A 690 -6.60 1.67 17.32
C GLY A 690 -6.12 1.30 15.91
N LEU A 691 -4.87 1.58 15.55
CA LEU A 691 -4.31 1.17 14.27
C LEU A 691 -4.18 -0.37 14.16
N SER A 692 -3.78 -1.05 15.23
CA SER A 692 -3.74 -2.51 15.29
C SER A 692 -5.13 -3.14 15.06
N ALA A 693 -6.15 -2.65 15.79
CA ALA A 693 -7.53 -3.09 15.63
C ALA A 693 -8.08 -2.81 14.23
N PHE A 694 -7.73 -1.66 13.64
CA PHE A 694 -8.06 -1.31 12.26
C PHE A 694 -7.50 -2.34 11.26
N LEU A 695 -6.22 -2.67 11.36
CA LEU A 695 -5.57 -3.63 10.47
C LEU A 695 -6.12 -5.05 10.63
N HIS A 696 -6.42 -5.47 11.87
CA HIS A 696 -7.04 -6.78 12.11
C HIS A 696 -8.48 -6.86 11.59
N ALA A 697 -9.28 -5.79 11.73
CA ALA A 697 -10.61 -5.71 11.14
C ALA A 697 -10.56 -5.73 9.61
N LEU A 698 -9.56 -5.07 9.02
CA LEU A 698 -9.34 -5.04 7.56
C LEU A 698 -8.95 -6.44 7.07
N ARG A 699 -8.06 -7.12 7.78
CA ARG A 699 -7.67 -8.50 7.48
C ARG A 699 -8.87 -9.44 7.44
N LEU A 700 -9.76 -9.37 8.45
CA LEU A 700 -11.00 -10.16 8.50
C LEU A 700 -11.89 -9.94 7.26
N HIS A 701 -11.88 -8.72 6.70
CA HIS A 701 -12.63 -8.44 5.47
C HIS A 701 -11.94 -8.98 4.23
N TRP A 702 -10.63 -8.79 4.08
CA TRP A 702 -9.89 -9.21 2.88
C TRP A 702 -9.79 -10.73 2.75
N VAL A 703 -9.50 -11.43 3.84
CA VAL A 703 -9.27 -12.89 3.76
C VAL A 703 -10.47 -13.70 4.18
N GLU A 704 -11.15 -13.35 5.25
CA GLU A 704 -12.22 -14.19 5.77
C GLU A 704 -13.56 -13.93 5.05
N PHE A 705 -13.85 -12.67 4.67
CA PHE A 705 -15.08 -12.29 3.97
C PHE A 705 -14.97 -12.30 2.44
N GLN A 706 -14.00 -11.58 1.86
CA GLN A 706 -13.88 -11.39 0.41
C GLN A 706 -13.49 -12.69 -0.33
N SER A 707 -12.67 -13.56 0.27
CA SER A 707 -12.28 -14.84 -0.35
C SER A 707 -13.44 -15.77 -0.74
N LYS A 708 -14.67 -15.51 -0.26
CA LYS A 708 -15.85 -16.35 -0.52
C LYS A 708 -16.61 -15.99 -1.80
N PHE A 709 -16.53 -14.75 -2.25
CA PHE A 709 -17.33 -14.28 -3.38
C PHE A 709 -16.60 -13.30 -4.31
N TYR A 710 -15.44 -12.77 -3.88
CA TYR A 710 -14.68 -11.74 -4.57
C TYR A 710 -13.41 -12.34 -5.19
N ALA A 711 -13.33 -12.35 -6.51
CA ALA A 711 -12.19 -12.89 -7.26
C ALA A 711 -11.04 -11.88 -7.41
N GLY A 712 -11.35 -10.59 -7.59
CA GLY A 712 -10.35 -9.52 -7.58
C GLY A 712 -9.40 -9.47 -8.79
N THR A 713 -9.75 -10.07 -9.92
CA THR A 713 -8.90 -10.18 -11.12
C THR A 713 -9.16 -9.11 -12.20
N GLY A 714 -10.00 -8.12 -11.92
CA GLY A 714 -10.41 -7.11 -12.90
C GLY A 714 -9.40 -5.98 -13.12
N HIS A 715 -9.72 -5.11 -14.08
CA HIS A 715 -8.97 -3.88 -14.34
C HIS A 715 -9.80 -2.65 -13.95
N LEU A 716 -9.18 -1.66 -13.31
CA LEU A 716 -9.85 -0.45 -12.86
C LEU A 716 -10.11 0.47 -14.06
N PHE A 717 -11.33 0.98 -14.16
CA PHE A 717 -11.64 1.99 -15.16
C PHE A 717 -11.00 3.34 -14.82
N MET A 718 -9.93 3.68 -15.53
CA MET A 718 -9.28 5.00 -15.46
C MET A 718 -9.52 5.77 -16.77
N PRO A 719 -10.51 6.68 -16.82
CA PRO A 719 -10.80 7.43 -18.03
C PRO A 719 -9.73 8.49 -18.29
N PHE A 720 -9.49 8.81 -19.56
CA PHE A 720 -8.68 9.96 -19.94
C PHE A 720 -9.33 11.26 -19.45
N SER A 721 -8.65 11.97 -18.53
CA SER A 721 -9.12 13.23 -17.96
C SER A 721 -7.95 14.18 -17.75
N PHE A 722 -8.14 15.46 -18.08
CA PHE A 722 -7.10 16.47 -17.83
C PHE A 722 -6.86 16.74 -16.35
N ILE A 723 -7.83 16.45 -15.48
CA ILE A 723 -7.72 16.70 -14.04
C ILE A 723 -6.72 15.74 -13.42
N THR A 724 -6.79 14.45 -13.78
CA THR A 724 -5.88 13.42 -13.25
C THR A 724 -4.45 13.66 -13.71
N VAL A 725 -4.26 13.93 -15.01
CA VAL A 725 -2.94 14.21 -15.60
C VAL A 725 -2.27 15.44 -14.96
N LEU A 726 -3.04 16.50 -14.69
CA LEU A 726 -2.50 17.70 -14.05
C LEU A 726 -2.14 17.46 -12.59
N GLU A 727 -2.89 16.61 -11.87
CA GLU A 727 -2.59 16.29 -10.48
C GLU A 727 -1.35 15.39 -10.37
N GLU A 728 -1.24 14.34 -11.20
CA GLU A 728 -0.06 13.47 -11.26
C GLU A 728 1.22 14.26 -11.57
N ALA A 729 1.16 15.12 -12.58
CA ALA A 729 2.32 15.92 -12.99
C ALA A 729 2.73 16.96 -11.96
N ARG A 730 1.83 17.31 -11.03
CA ARG A 730 2.09 18.22 -9.92
C ARG A 730 2.64 17.47 -8.71
N ILE A 731 2.16 16.26 -8.42
CA ILE A 731 2.75 15.37 -7.40
C ILE A 731 4.21 15.05 -7.77
N ALA A 732 4.48 14.79 -9.05
CA ALA A 732 5.84 14.58 -9.54
C ALA A 732 6.74 15.80 -9.27
N GLU A 733 6.24 17.03 -9.44
CA GLU A 733 7.03 18.24 -9.13
C GLU A 733 7.32 18.41 -7.65
N GLU A 734 6.41 17.98 -6.78
CA GLU A 734 6.62 18.03 -5.33
C GLU A 734 7.59 16.97 -4.82
N THR A 735 7.75 15.85 -5.54
CA THR A 735 8.72 14.79 -5.19
C THR A 735 10.13 15.08 -5.72
N PHE A 736 10.25 15.89 -6.77
CA PHE A 736 11.54 16.28 -7.35
C PHE A 736 12.18 17.49 -6.65
N ASN A 737 11.40 18.34 -5.96
CA ASN A 737 11.89 19.43 -5.12
C ASN A 737 12.10 18.96 -3.69
#